data_AF-A0A3C1DEZ5-F1
#
_entry.id   AF-A0A3C1DEZ5-F1
#
_cell.length_a   1.000
_cell.length_b   1.000
_cell.length_c   1.000
_cell.angle_alpha   90.00
_cell.angle_beta   90.00
_cell.angle_gamma   90.00
#
_symmetry.space_group_name_H-M   'P 1'
#
loop_
_entity.id
_entity.type
_entity.pdbx_description
1 polymer ?
#
loop_
_entity_poly.entity_id
_entity_poly.type
_entity_poly.pdbx_seq_one_letter_code
_entity_poly.pdbx_strand_id
1 'polypeptide(L)'
;MFQGMREMLMSKNRFAENPSSTDAVEPADNADFAVSTASANDTRLLGQALGSCLRAGDVVLLTGDLGAGKTQFVQGAAGGLHAAEVPISPTFNIVLTYGSGRLPLHHFDLYRLDDAEQLEDIGLREYLESGGACFVEWAEKFPQAFDEFLGVELRKVGDEARLVVAHARGERPQALLGEWRRAWQRASEEDAGDGAARCGRGEVSRVATSLADEASPVDASPPSVEAAPGQDEPCVLAFDTANEVVALAVGVLDARNRDVRALATREVRAHRASNTQLLPQVDALLAECGVRRGDIACVCVGRGPGSFTGVRIAMATAKGVAQALGVGLVGVSTLDAIAWNAQAAGVRGRVLVVADAMRKEVYPAWFDLDDDSAHRRSADRVVKAEDFARELESSDPDFRDVQICGDGLVKYLEELAPFGTVLSDGLWDATGRGLLLALRAAWRNGDADPLDATRHDPAFALPVYTRLSDAEEHERTKLALGDERNLKTGVRDLAPDGGVGRQTMHATAVLAAVPDRDGVVYRPLAASDAPAVAALEARALGSDAWSERLVADELSQRDRSWWVAEHAGRLVGYAGGLVVDGDLQVLKVAVEDAWRRLGIARTLLAHLAEDARNLGASTCSLEVRASNDAAQAFYAHLGLVRVGVRPRYYSDGEDAAIMQGPLPLAAHDVAGMHLQRLQSDEGPAAGDTAACIGPADSAKVQRLSESEQPPAPDSPKAQSPVILAIESSCDETAAAVVDGRGVLRSDIVASQIDFHARFGGVVPEIASRKHIEAICGVCAEALQVAGVDWCNLDAVGVTYAPGLVGALVVGVAFAKGAAWALDVPFVGVNHLEGHLYANKIGAPDFQPPAVVSLVSGGNTMLVHMRAWGDYETLGATIDDAVGEAFDKVAKALGLGYPGGPVISRQASCGNPEAIDFPRAMLHSHDLRFSLSGLKTAVVNYINKERQAGRQLNVPDIAASFQQAVVDVQVAKAETALKQTGAPTFCLGGGVAANPMLRAAYERLCRRLHVRLVMPPLSSCGDNAGMIALVALDRYRTGAFFDLSADAYAHANLDEPY
;
A
#
# COMPACT_ATOMS: atom_id res chain seq x y z
N MET A 1 -43.38 0.38 -36.29
CA MET A 1 -42.23 0.90 -35.53
C MET A 1 -42.64 1.64 -34.24
N PHE A 2 -43.79 1.29 -33.63
CA PHE A 2 -44.25 1.82 -32.33
C PHE A 2 -44.88 0.74 -31.41
N GLN A 3 -44.71 -0.55 -31.76
CA GLN A 3 -45.26 -1.68 -31.01
C GLN A 3 -44.17 -2.53 -30.32
N GLY A 4 -42.95 -2.58 -30.88
CA GLY A 4 -41.79 -3.22 -30.25
C GLY A 4 -41.17 -2.45 -29.07
N MET A 5 -41.51 -1.17 -28.91
CA MET A 5 -41.03 -0.34 -27.79
C MET A 5 -41.86 -0.51 -26.50
N ARG A 6 -43.03 -1.17 -26.58
CA ARG A 6 -43.91 -1.37 -25.43
C ARG A 6 -43.63 -2.68 -24.67
N GLU A 7 -43.01 -3.67 -25.31
CA GLU A 7 -42.59 -4.92 -24.65
C GLU A 7 -41.24 -4.77 -23.93
N MET A 8 -40.35 -3.89 -24.40
CA MET A 8 -39.03 -3.67 -23.78
C MET A 8 -39.09 -2.81 -22.49
N LEU A 9 -40.17 -2.07 -22.27
CA LEU A 9 -40.40 -1.23 -21.08
C LEU A 9 -41.15 -1.95 -19.95
N MET A 10 -41.61 -3.19 -20.16
CA MET A 10 -42.31 -4.00 -19.13
C MET A 10 -41.43 -5.11 -18.53
N SER A 11 -40.21 -5.34 -19.02
CA SER A 11 -39.32 -6.40 -18.50
C SER A 11 -38.32 -5.93 -17.43
N LYS A 12 -38.24 -4.62 -17.13
CA LYS A 12 -37.28 -4.06 -16.14
C LYS A 12 -37.82 -3.91 -14.71
N ASN A 13 -39.01 -4.45 -14.40
CA ASN A 13 -39.67 -4.27 -13.10
C ASN A 13 -40.15 -5.60 -12.47
N ARG A 14 -39.29 -6.63 -12.43
CA ARG A 14 -39.51 -7.84 -11.61
C ARG A 14 -38.20 -8.37 -11.00
N PHE A 15 -37.65 -7.64 -10.03
CA PHE A 15 -36.80 -8.21 -8.99
C PHE A 15 -37.12 -7.49 -7.68
N ALA A 16 -38.38 -7.61 -7.27
CA ALA A 16 -38.87 -7.16 -5.97
C ALA A 16 -40.18 -7.88 -5.60
N GLU A 17 -40.23 -9.22 -5.72
CA GLU A 17 -41.29 -10.02 -5.10
C GLU A 17 -40.70 -11.34 -4.59
N ASN A 18 -40.90 -11.61 -3.30
CA ASN A 18 -40.62 -12.89 -2.64
C ASN A 18 -41.25 -14.06 -3.42
N PRO A 19 -40.50 -15.11 -3.78
CA PRO A 19 -41.12 -16.37 -4.13
C PRO A 19 -41.59 -17.04 -2.82
N SER A 20 -42.91 -17.14 -2.71
CA SER A 20 -43.59 -18.05 -1.81
C SER A 20 -43.06 -19.49 -1.93
N SER A 21 -43.08 -20.19 -0.80
CA SER A 21 -42.97 -21.64 -0.66
C SER A 21 -43.65 -22.42 -1.80
N THR A 22 -43.00 -23.52 -2.19
CA THR A 22 -43.41 -24.58 -3.14
C THR A 22 -43.19 -24.28 -4.62
N ASP A 23 -41.94 -24.39 -5.07
CA ASP A 23 -41.62 -25.05 -6.33
C ASP A 23 -40.38 -25.94 -6.07
N ALA A 24 -40.58 -27.24 -6.14
CA ALA A 24 -39.56 -28.25 -5.90
C ALA A 24 -38.55 -28.21 -7.05
N VAL A 25 -37.33 -27.80 -6.75
CA VAL A 25 -36.16 -28.11 -7.58
C VAL A 25 -35.94 -29.61 -7.47
N GLU A 26 -36.01 -30.32 -8.60
CA GLU A 26 -35.67 -31.74 -8.68
C GLU A 26 -34.24 -31.99 -8.16
N PRO A 27 -34.00 -33.10 -7.42
CA PRO A 27 -32.71 -33.37 -6.81
C PRO A 27 -31.65 -33.63 -7.89
N ALA A 28 -30.48 -33.01 -7.75
CA ALA A 28 -29.31 -33.41 -8.51
C ALA A 28 -28.97 -34.88 -8.16
N ASP A 29 -29.01 -35.76 -9.15
CA ASP A 29 -28.74 -37.21 -9.11
C ASP A 29 -27.27 -37.58 -8.79
N ASN A 30 -26.53 -36.75 -8.03
CA ASN A 30 -25.09 -36.92 -7.77
C ASN A 30 -24.71 -36.65 -6.30
N ALA A 31 -25.51 -37.13 -5.34
CA ALA A 31 -25.17 -37.08 -3.92
C ALA A 31 -24.24 -38.26 -3.55
N ASP A 32 -22.95 -38.00 -3.38
CA ASP A 32 -21.99 -39.02 -2.97
C ASP A 32 -22.07 -39.35 -1.47
N PHE A 33 -22.52 -38.42 -0.63
CA PHE A 33 -22.67 -38.58 0.82
C PHE A 33 -23.88 -37.80 1.34
N ALA A 34 -24.71 -38.43 2.16
CA ALA A 34 -25.86 -37.77 2.80
C ALA A 34 -26.03 -38.27 4.24
N VAL A 35 -26.23 -37.34 5.18
CA VAL A 35 -26.42 -37.65 6.59
C VAL A 35 -27.45 -36.70 7.22
N SER A 36 -28.29 -37.23 8.10
CA SER A 36 -29.19 -36.42 8.91
C SER A 36 -28.59 -36.18 10.29
N THR A 37 -28.62 -34.94 10.75
CA THR A 37 -28.22 -34.51 12.10
C THR A 37 -29.48 -34.15 12.88
N ALA A 38 -29.59 -34.57 14.15
CA ALA A 38 -30.80 -34.37 14.96
C ALA A 38 -30.72 -33.11 15.85
N SER A 39 -29.52 -32.57 16.06
CA SER A 39 -29.27 -31.38 16.87
C SER A 39 -28.17 -30.48 16.28
N ALA A 40 -28.11 -29.21 16.70
CA ALA A 40 -26.97 -28.34 16.41
C ALA A 40 -25.62 -28.88 16.93
N ASN A 41 -25.64 -29.74 17.97
CA ASN A 41 -24.44 -30.41 18.44
C ASN A 41 -23.96 -31.46 17.45
N ASP A 42 -24.88 -32.26 16.89
CA ASP A 42 -24.58 -33.26 15.87
C ASP A 42 -24.02 -32.59 14.60
N THR A 43 -24.57 -31.42 14.21
CA THR A 43 -24.03 -30.62 13.10
C THR A 43 -22.60 -30.13 13.36
N ARG A 44 -22.28 -29.75 14.62
CA ARG A 44 -20.92 -29.39 15.02
C ARG A 44 -19.98 -30.60 15.04
N LEU A 45 -20.40 -31.75 15.56
CA LEU A 45 -19.61 -32.99 15.55
C LEU A 45 -19.32 -33.45 14.13
N LEU A 46 -20.31 -33.33 13.24
CA LEU A 46 -20.14 -33.65 11.82
C LEU A 46 -19.12 -32.72 11.15
N GLY A 47 -19.17 -31.41 11.45
CA GLY A 47 -18.15 -30.45 11.04
C GLY A 47 -16.77 -30.76 11.63
N GLN A 48 -16.70 -31.16 12.90
CA GLN A 48 -15.45 -31.54 13.58
C GLN A 48 -14.79 -32.76 12.94
N ALA A 49 -15.57 -33.76 12.55
CA ALA A 49 -15.08 -34.90 11.79
C ALA A 49 -14.47 -34.47 10.45
N LEU A 50 -15.09 -33.51 9.74
CA LEU A 50 -14.52 -32.94 8.52
C LEU A 50 -13.21 -32.20 8.81
N GLY A 51 -13.20 -31.34 9.82
CA GLY A 51 -12.03 -30.57 10.24
C GLY A 51 -10.80 -31.43 10.54
N SER A 52 -11.00 -32.60 11.16
CA SER A 52 -9.92 -33.54 11.45
C SER A 52 -9.22 -34.12 10.20
N CYS A 53 -9.88 -34.07 9.04
CA CYS A 53 -9.40 -34.59 7.77
C CYS A 53 -8.81 -33.52 6.82
N LEU A 54 -9.01 -32.23 7.14
CA LEU A 54 -8.58 -31.13 6.28
C LEU A 54 -7.05 -31.04 6.17
N ARG A 55 -6.57 -30.61 5.00
CA ARG A 55 -5.18 -30.32 4.66
C ARG A 55 -5.09 -28.91 4.07
N ALA A 56 -3.88 -28.37 4.02
CA ALA A 56 -3.59 -27.10 3.37
C ALA A 56 -4.12 -27.10 1.92
N GLY A 57 -4.83 -26.05 1.53
CA GLY A 57 -5.42 -25.90 0.19
C GLY A 57 -6.79 -26.55 -0.01
N ASP A 58 -7.35 -27.24 0.99
CA ASP A 58 -8.71 -27.79 0.86
C ASP A 58 -9.77 -26.68 0.81
N VAL A 59 -10.68 -26.78 -0.16
CA VAL A 59 -11.79 -25.82 -0.37
C VAL A 59 -13.14 -26.50 -0.12
N VAL A 60 -13.94 -25.94 0.77
CA VAL A 60 -15.26 -26.43 1.15
C VAL A 60 -16.31 -25.36 0.84
N LEU A 61 -17.22 -25.64 -0.08
CA LEU A 61 -18.32 -24.73 -0.46
C LEU A 61 -19.58 -25.07 0.34
N LEU A 62 -20.14 -24.11 1.05
CA LEU A 62 -21.32 -24.28 1.88
C LEU A 62 -22.56 -23.62 1.24
N THR A 63 -23.59 -24.43 1.00
CA THR A 63 -24.86 -23.96 0.44
C THR A 63 -26.03 -24.26 1.39
N GLY A 64 -27.07 -23.42 1.35
CA GLY A 64 -28.28 -23.59 2.16
C GLY A 64 -28.90 -22.26 2.62
N ASP A 65 -30.18 -22.29 2.98
CA ASP A 65 -30.94 -21.09 3.36
C ASP A 65 -30.34 -20.35 4.57
N LEU A 66 -30.81 -19.11 4.80
CA LEU A 66 -30.48 -18.37 6.01
C LEU A 66 -30.93 -19.16 7.26
N GLY A 67 -30.00 -19.38 8.19
CA GLY A 67 -30.26 -20.21 9.38
C GLY A 67 -30.12 -21.73 9.16
N ALA A 68 -29.65 -22.18 7.98
CA ALA A 68 -29.38 -23.59 7.71
C ALA A 68 -28.28 -24.23 8.59
N GLY A 69 -27.49 -23.42 9.32
CA GLY A 69 -26.44 -23.91 10.22
C GLY A 69 -25.04 -23.92 9.61
N LYS A 70 -24.80 -23.21 8.50
CA LYS A 70 -23.50 -23.10 7.82
C LYS A 70 -22.37 -22.70 8.78
N THR A 71 -22.55 -21.60 9.52
CA THR A 71 -21.56 -21.15 10.51
C THR A 71 -21.37 -22.15 11.66
N GLN A 72 -22.44 -22.84 12.10
CA GLN A 72 -22.31 -23.89 13.12
C GLN A 72 -21.48 -25.08 12.61
N PHE A 73 -21.61 -25.43 11.33
CA PHE A 73 -20.80 -26.44 10.69
C PHE A 73 -19.31 -26.03 10.62
N VAL A 74 -19.02 -24.77 10.27
CA VAL A 74 -17.65 -24.22 10.28
C VAL A 74 -17.06 -24.19 11.70
N GLN A 75 -17.85 -23.84 12.72
CA GLN A 75 -17.42 -23.92 14.12
C GLN A 75 -16.99 -25.34 14.51
N GLY A 76 -17.73 -26.35 14.05
CA GLY A 76 -17.34 -27.74 14.17
C GLY A 76 -15.98 -28.02 13.53
N ALA A 77 -15.83 -27.62 12.26
CA ALA A 77 -14.60 -27.83 11.49
C ALA A 77 -13.36 -27.18 12.15
N ALA A 78 -13.51 -25.95 12.67
CA ALA A 78 -12.46 -25.29 13.44
C ALA A 78 -12.09 -26.07 14.71
N GLY A 79 -13.08 -26.65 15.41
CA GLY A 79 -12.82 -27.57 16.52
C GLY A 79 -12.02 -28.82 16.12
N GLY A 80 -12.26 -29.35 14.92
CA GLY A 80 -11.51 -30.49 14.35
C GLY A 80 -10.08 -30.12 13.93
N LEU A 81 -9.83 -28.84 13.67
CA LEU A 81 -8.50 -28.26 13.45
C LEU A 81 -7.79 -27.85 14.75
N HIS A 82 -8.46 -27.97 15.91
CA HIS A 82 -7.97 -27.47 17.19
C HIS A 82 -7.71 -25.95 17.21
N ALA A 83 -8.54 -25.18 16.49
CA ALA A 83 -8.48 -23.73 16.55
C ALA A 83 -8.83 -23.19 17.94
N ALA A 84 -8.10 -22.16 18.40
CA ALA A 84 -8.36 -21.54 19.70
C ALA A 84 -9.56 -20.58 19.64
N GLU A 85 -9.82 -20.03 18.45
CA GLU A 85 -10.93 -19.13 18.18
C GLU A 85 -12.17 -19.89 17.67
N VAL A 86 -13.35 -19.43 18.06
CA VAL A 86 -14.62 -19.98 17.58
C VAL A 86 -15.09 -19.18 16.38
N PRO A 87 -15.23 -19.80 15.18
CA PRO A 87 -15.70 -19.09 14.00
C PRO A 87 -17.03 -18.37 14.20
N ILE A 88 -17.08 -17.11 13.77
CA ILE A 88 -18.30 -16.31 13.65
C ILE A 88 -18.63 -16.10 12.17
N SER A 89 -19.87 -15.72 11.88
CA SER A 89 -20.32 -15.53 10.49
C SER A 89 -19.62 -14.32 9.87
N PRO A 90 -18.86 -14.46 8.77
CA PRO A 90 -18.12 -13.38 8.12
C PRO A 90 -19.02 -12.43 7.30
N THR A 91 -20.33 -12.44 7.55
CA THR A 91 -21.37 -11.71 6.80
C THR A 91 -21.11 -10.20 6.62
N PHE A 92 -20.28 -9.57 7.46
CA PHE A 92 -19.90 -8.16 7.32
C PHE A 92 -18.46 -7.93 6.87
N ASN A 93 -17.53 -8.84 7.17
CA ASN A 93 -16.12 -8.71 6.82
C ASN A 93 -15.75 -9.45 5.53
N ILE A 94 -16.71 -10.15 4.92
CA ILE A 94 -16.62 -11.00 3.72
C ILE A 94 -15.67 -12.19 3.90
N VAL A 95 -14.53 -12.02 4.56
CA VAL A 95 -13.58 -13.04 4.97
C VAL A 95 -13.18 -12.85 6.44
N LEU A 96 -13.05 -13.95 7.17
CA LEU A 96 -12.43 -14.03 8.49
C LEU A 96 -11.39 -15.14 8.47
N THR A 97 -10.22 -14.88 9.04
CA THR A 97 -9.13 -15.86 9.13
C THR A 97 -8.90 -16.24 10.58
N TYR A 98 -8.85 -17.54 10.86
CA TYR A 98 -8.55 -18.12 12.16
C TYR A 98 -7.19 -18.82 12.06
N GLY A 99 -6.15 -18.17 12.58
CA GLY A 99 -4.76 -18.62 12.44
C GLY A 99 -4.30 -19.66 13.47
N SER A 100 -5.06 -19.83 14.55
CA SER A 100 -4.77 -20.83 15.58
C SER A 100 -5.28 -22.21 15.15
N GLY A 101 -4.49 -23.27 15.33
CA GLY A 101 -4.87 -24.66 15.01
C GLY A 101 -3.81 -25.43 14.21
N ARG A 102 -4.17 -26.61 13.69
CA ARG A 102 -3.30 -27.46 12.86
C ARG A 102 -2.98 -26.85 11.49
N LEU A 103 -3.86 -26.00 10.98
CA LEU A 103 -3.67 -25.15 9.80
C LEU A 103 -4.62 -23.94 9.88
N PRO A 104 -4.30 -22.81 9.22
CA PRO A 104 -5.18 -21.66 9.16
C PRO A 104 -6.54 -22.02 8.52
N LEU A 105 -7.64 -21.48 9.07
CA LEU A 105 -8.97 -21.60 8.47
C LEU A 105 -9.43 -20.24 7.97
N HIS A 106 -9.76 -20.15 6.68
CA HIS A 106 -10.32 -18.95 6.06
C HIS A 106 -11.82 -19.18 5.83
N HIS A 107 -12.67 -18.31 6.37
CA HIS A 107 -14.12 -18.41 6.26
C HIS A 107 -14.66 -17.22 5.49
N PHE A 108 -15.27 -17.49 4.35
CA PHE A 108 -15.86 -16.52 3.43
C PHE A 108 -17.39 -16.52 3.48
N ASP A 109 -18.00 -15.36 3.29
CA ASP A 109 -19.44 -15.18 3.04
C ASP A 109 -19.64 -14.28 1.81
N LEU A 110 -19.97 -14.92 0.68
CA LEU A 110 -20.11 -14.25 -0.62
C LEU A 110 -21.52 -13.70 -0.87
N TYR A 111 -22.42 -13.73 0.13
CA TYR A 111 -23.81 -13.34 -0.04
C TYR A 111 -24.00 -11.91 -0.58
N ARG A 112 -23.09 -11.00 -0.26
CA ARG A 112 -23.19 -9.57 -0.61
C ARG A 112 -22.46 -9.18 -1.89
N LEU A 113 -21.75 -10.12 -2.50
CA LEU A 113 -21.08 -9.86 -3.76
C LEU A 113 -22.08 -10.05 -4.90
N ASP A 114 -22.00 -9.15 -5.87
CA ASP A 114 -22.93 -9.04 -7.00
C ASP A 114 -22.27 -9.46 -8.32
N ASP A 115 -20.93 -9.42 -8.40
CA ASP A 115 -20.16 -9.81 -9.59
C ASP A 115 -18.83 -10.48 -9.24
N ALA A 116 -18.19 -11.10 -10.24
CA ALA A 116 -16.98 -11.90 -10.07
C ALA A 116 -15.71 -11.06 -9.87
N GLU A 117 -15.75 -9.76 -10.18
CA GLU A 117 -14.62 -8.84 -10.02
C GLU A 117 -14.38 -8.58 -8.52
N GLN A 118 -15.47 -8.45 -7.75
CA GLN A 118 -15.43 -8.31 -6.30
C GLN A 118 -14.82 -9.52 -5.55
N LEU A 119 -14.73 -10.69 -6.18
CA LEU A 119 -14.03 -11.84 -5.59
C LEU A 119 -12.51 -11.67 -5.62
N GLU A 120 -12.00 -10.97 -6.64
CA GLU A 120 -10.58 -10.64 -6.74
C GLU A 120 -10.22 -9.51 -5.76
N ASP A 121 -11.11 -8.53 -5.55
CA ASP A 121 -10.92 -7.42 -4.60
C ASP A 121 -10.72 -7.88 -3.14
N ILE A 122 -11.40 -8.97 -2.76
CA ILE A 122 -11.26 -9.56 -1.41
C ILE A 122 -10.06 -10.51 -1.30
N GLY A 123 -9.26 -10.63 -2.37
CA GLY A 123 -8.10 -11.51 -2.39
C GLY A 123 -8.46 -13.00 -2.35
N LEU A 124 -9.65 -13.43 -2.79
CA LEU A 124 -10.12 -14.81 -2.64
C LEU A 124 -9.08 -15.82 -3.12
N ARG A 125 -8.45 -15.55 -4.27
CA ARG A 125 -7.43 -16.41 -4.86
C ARG A 125 -6.18 -16.53 -3.99
N GLU A 126 -5.77 -15.44 -3.35
CA GLU A 126 -4.60 -15.42 -2.46
C GLU A 126 -4.82 -16.32 -1.25
N TYR A 127 -6.05 -16.36 -0.72
CA TYR A 127 -6.44 -17.23 0.39
C TYR A 127 -6.58 -18.69 -0.01
N LEU A 128 -7.17 -18.98 -1.17
CA LEU A 128 -7.23 -20.34 -1.72
C LEU A 128 -5.81 -20.93 -1.91
N GLU A 129 -4.83 -20.07 -2.17
CA GLU A 129 -3.42 -20.42 -2.36
C GLU A 129 -2.53 -20.21 -1.10
N SER A 130 -3.09 -19.75 0.03
CA SER A 130 -2.33 -19.32 1.23
C SER A 130 -1.87 -20.46 2.16
N GLY A 131 -2.18 -21.71 1.83
CA GLY A 131 -1.84 -22.88 2.64
C GLY A 131 -2.81 -23.17 3.81
N GLY A 132 -3.89 -22.40 3.96
CA GLY A 132 -5.01 -22.72 4.87
C GLY A 132 -6.12 -23.56 4.22
N ALA A 133 -7.13 -23.94 4.99
CA ALA A 133 -8.38 -24.51 4.48
C ALA A 133 -9.45 -23.42 4.34
N CYS A 134 -10.15 -23.41 3.22
CA CYS A 134 -11.13 -22.37 2.90
C CYS A 134 -12.57 -22.91 3.01
N PHE A 135 -13.41 -22.25 3.81
CA PHE A 135 -14.85 -22.46 3.85
C PHE A 135 -15.57 -21.29 3.21
N VAL A 136 -16.34 -21.52 2.16
CA VAL A 136 -16.99 -20.46 1.39
C VAL A 136 -18.50 -20.61 1.43
N GLU A 137 -19.19 -19.71 2.13
CA GLU A 137 -20.65 -19.63 2.10
C GLU A 137 -21.13 -18.87 0.85
N TRP A 138 -22.26 -19.31 0.30
CA TRP A 138 -22.91 -18.70 -0.88
C TRP A 138 -22.09 -18.78 -2.17
N ALA A 139 -21.23 -19.79 -2.27
CA ALA A 139 -20.37 -20.02 -3.44
C ALA A 139 -21.16 -20.30 -4.74
N GLU A 140 -22.43 -20.71 -4.64
CA GLU A 140 -23.33 -20.90 -5.78
C GLU A 140 -23.58 -19.61 -6.59
N LYS A 141 -23.31 -18.43 -6.01
CA LYS A 141 -23.31 -17.16 -6.76
C LYS A 141 -22.19 -17.08 -7.78
N PHE A 142 -21.08 -17.80 -7.56
CA PHE A 142 -19.86 -17.73 -8.35
C PHE A 142 -19.29 -19.12 -8.65
N PRO A 143 -20.05 -19.99 -9.33
CA PRO A 143 -19.66 -21.39 -9.54
C PRO A 143 -18.39 -21.57 -10.40
N GLN A 144 -17.99 -20.52 -11.12
CA GLN A 144 -16.79 -20.50 -11.98
C GLN A 144 -15.51 -20.15 -11.21
N ALA A 145 -15.61 -19.74 -9.93
CA ALA A 145 -14.47 -19.28 -9.14
C ALA A 145 -13.68 -20.42 -8.46
N PHE A 146 -14.16 -21.67 -8.57
CA PHE A 146 -13.60 -22.83 -7.85
C PHE A 146 -13.42 -24.01 -8.80
N ASP A 147 -12.16 -24.41 -9.02
CA ASP A 147 -11.78 -25.51 -9.93
C ASP A 147 -11.94 -26.89 -9.27
N GLU A 148 -11.44 -27.05 -8.04
CA GLU A 148 -11.62 -28.23 -7.19
C GLU A 148 -12.25 -27.85 -5.84
N PHE A 149 -13.26 -28.60 -5.40
CA PHE A 149 -13.92 -28.33 -4.12
C PHE A 149 -14.72 -29.51 -3.56
N LEU A 150 -14.97 -29.47 -2.24
CA LEU A 150 -15.98 -30.28 -1.55
C LEU A 150 -17.24 -29.42 -1.35
N GLY A 151 -18.33 -29.74 -2.04
CA GLY A 151 -19.60 -29.04 -1.88
C GLY A 151 -20.42 -29.67 -0.75
N VAL A 152 -20.90 -28.86 0.20
CA VAL A 152 -21.72 -29.29 1.34
C VAL A 152 -23.00 -28.43 1.41
N GLU A 153 -24.13 -29.08 1.21
CA GLU A 153 -25.45 -28.47 1.29
C GLU A 153 -26.11 -28.80 2.63
N LEU A 154 -26.58 -27.78 3.34
CA LEU A 154 -27.32 -27.92 4.60
C LEU A 154 -28.79 -27.56 4.39
N ARG A 155 -29.68 -28.55 4.52
CA ARG A 155 -31.15 -28.36 4.43
C ARG A 155 -31.80 -28.46 5.80
N LYS A 156 -32.66 -27.49 6.13
CA LYS A 156 -33.45 -27.54 7.36
C LYS A 156 -34.59 -28.55 7.22
N VAL A 157 -34.60 -29.59 8.06
CA VAL A 157 -35.65 -30.63 8.08
C VAL A 157 -36.44 -30.67 9.40
N GLY A 158 -36.04 -29.84 10.38
CA GLY A 158 -36.73 -29.58 11.64
C GLY A 158 -36.14 -28.34 12.32
N ASP A 159 -36.56 -28.00 13.53
CA ASP A 159 -36.05 -26.80 14.24
C ASP A 159 -34.53 -26.87 14.43
N GLU A 160 -34.03 -27.99 14.94
CA GLU A 160 -32.61 -28.27 15.17
C GLU A 160 -32.04 -29.32 14.20
N ALA A 161 -32.90 -30.05 13.48
CA ALA A 161 -32.46 -31.12 12.58
C ALA A 161 -32.05 -30.60 11.19
N ARG A 162 -30.95 -31.12 10.64
CA ARG A 162 -30.44 -30.79 9.29
C ARG A 162 -30.18 -32.03 8.48
N LEU A 163 -30.56 -32.03 7.20
CA LEU A 163 -30.05 -32.97 6.21
C LEU A 163 -28.82 -32.34 5.56
N VAL A 164 -27.66 -32.98 5.70
CA VAL A 164 -26.39 -32.55 5.12
C VAL A 164 -26.08 -33.45 3.93
N VAL A 165 -25.93 -32.87 2.75
CA VAL A 165 -25.60 -33.58 1.52
C VAL A 165 -24.28 -33.06 1.00
N ALA A 166 -23.37 -33.94 0.59
CA ALA A 166 -22.08 -33.54 0.06
C ALA A 166 -21.74 -34.24 -1.25
N HIS A 167 -21.00 -33.53 -2.09
CA HIS A 167 -20.43 -33.98 -3.35
C HIS A 167 -19.02 -33.41 -3.50
N ALA A 168 -18.19 -34.06 -4.30
CA ALA A 168 -16.82 -33.63 -4.54
C ALA A 168 -16.56 -33.41 -6.03
N ARG A 169 -15.71 -32.42 -6.33
CA ARG A 169 -15.22 -32.13 -7.68
C ARG A 169 -13.70 -31.98 -7.60
N GLY A 170 -12.96 -32.85 -8.29
CA GLY A 170 -11.49 -32.92 -8.22
C GLY A 170 -10.99 -34.16 -7.47
N GLU A 171 -9.72 -34.51 -7.65
CA GLU A 171 -9.14 -35.73 -7.07
C GLU A 171 -9.00 -35.62 -5.55
N ARG A 172 -8.49 -34.49 -5.05
CA ARG A 172 -8.30 -34.26 -3.62
C ARG A 172 -9.63 -34.19 -2.84
N PRO A 173 -10.67 -33.46 -3.30
CA PRO A 173 -11.97 -33.47 -2.65
C PRO A 173 -12.65 -34.85 -2.62
N GLN A 174 -12.47 -35.69 -3.64
CA GLN A 174 -13.01 -37.06 -3.64
C GLN A 174 -12.38 -37.91 -2.54
N ALA A 175 -11.06 -37.78 -2.35
CA ALA A 175 -10.34 -38.42 -1.25
C ALA A 175 -10.80 -37.88 0.11
N LEU A 176 -10.94 -36.56 0.25
CA LEU A 176 -11.43 -35.90 1.47
C LEU A 176 -12.83 -36.38 1.85
N LEU A 177 -13.74 -36.52 0.88
CA LEU A 177 -15.10 -37.02 1.11
C LEU A 177 -15.09 -38.46 1.67
N GLY A 178 -14.19 -39.31 1.18
CA GLY A 178 -13.98 -40.65 1.71
C GLY A 178 -13.37 -40.67 3.12
N GLU A 179 -12.42 -39.77 3.40
CA GLU A 179 -11.83 -39.57 4.73
C GLU A 179 -12.87 -39.11 5.74
N TRP A 180 -13.66 -38.09 5.38
CA TRP A 180 -14.73 -37.54 6.21
C TRP A 180 -15.81 -38.57 6.54
N ARG A 181 -16.23 -39.39 5.57
CA ARG A 181 -17.20 -40.48 5.82
C ARG A 181 -16.70 -41.45 6.89
N ARG A 182 -15.44 -41.87 6.81
CA ARG A 182 -14.82 -42.78 7.78
C ARG A 182 -14.64 -42.11 9.15
N ALA A 183 -14.26 -40.84 9.17
CA ALA A 183 -14.13 -40.08 10.42
C ALA A 183 -15.48 -39.92 11.13
N TRP A 184 -16.54 -39.60 10.38
CA TRP A 184 -17.88 -39.49 10.90
C TRP A 184 -18.44 -40.83 11.41
N GLN A 185 -18.21 -41.94 10.70
CA GLN A 185 -18.61 -43.28 11.17
C GLN A 185 -17.96 -43.62 12.52
N ARG A 186 -16.65 -43.37 12.68
CA ARG A 186 -15.95 -43.58 13.95
C ARG A 186 -16.49 -42.71 15.08
N ALA A 187 -16.69 -41.42 14.82
CA ALA A 187 -17.22 -40.49 15.82
C ALA A 187 -18.66 -40.85 16.23
N SER A 188 -19.48 -41.32 15.29
CA SER A 188 -20.86 -41.76 15.55
C SER A 188 -20.92 -43.06 16.35
N GLU A 189 -19.94 -43.95 16.19
CA GLU A 189 -19.81 -45.19 16.97
C GLU A 189 -19.28 -44.94 18.39
N GLU A 190 -18.40 -43.95 18.56
CA GLU A 190 -17.89 -43.50 19.88
C GLU A 190 -18.98 -42.80 20.71
N ASP A 191 -19.81 -41.94 20.10
CA ASP A 191 -20.91 -41.23 20.78
C ASP A 191 -22.09 -42.18 21.12
N ALA A 192 -22.29 -43.26 20.35
CA ALA A 192 -23.20 -44.34 20.70
C ALA A 192 -22.65 -45.22 21.85
N GLY A 193 -21.34 -45.15 22.13
CA GLY A 193 -20.64 -45.93 23.15
C GLY A 193 -20.55 -45.26 24.54
N ASP A 194 -20.74 -43.95 24.64
CA ASP A 194 -20.50 -43.19 25.89
C ASP A 194 -21.66 -43.26 26.92
N GLY A 195 -22.58 -44.21 26.71
CA GLY A 195 -23.57 -44.64 27.70
C GLY A 195 -23.03 -45.63 28.76
N ALA A 196 -21.80 -46.14 28.63
CA ALA A 196 -21.27 -47.12 29.59
C ALA A 196 -19.73 -47.14 29.76
N ALA A 197 -19.32 -46.67 30.94
CA ALA A 197 -18.21 -47.18 31.76
C ALA A 197 -16.74 -46.89 31.38
N ARG A 198 -16.11 -46.07 32.23
CA ARG A 198 -14.67 -46.08 32.56
C ARG A 198 -14.14 -47.49 32.85
N CYS A 199 -12.92 -47.82 32.37
CA CYS A 199 -11.76 -48.26 33.16
C CYS A 199 -10.60 -48.80 32.28
N GLY A 200 -9.36 -48.38 32.53
CA GLY A 200 -8.22 -49.32 32.55
C GLY A 200 -7.09 -49.19 31.51
N ARG A 201 -6.01 -48.51 31.94
CA ARG A 201 -4.55 -48.83 31.86
C ARG A 201 -3.87 -49.37 30.58
N GLY A 202 -2.68 -48.80 30.37
CA GLY A 202 -1.48 -49.38 29.71
C GLY A 202 -1.13 -48.67 28.41
N GLU A 203 0.10 -48.36 28.01
CA GLU A 203 1.43 -48.37 28.63
C GLU A 203 2.35 -47.54 27.69
N VAL A 204 3.54 -47.17 28.14
CA VAL A 204 4.49 -46.27 27.47
C VAL A 204 5.31 -47.01 26.38
N SER A 205 5.53 -46.40 25.21
CA SER A 205 6.81 -46.56 24.50
C SER A 205 7.15 -45.36 23.61
N ARG A 206 8.39 -44.87 23.78
CA ARG A 206 9.04 -43.83 22.99
C ARG A 206 9.54 -44.43 21.66
N VAL A 207 9.33 -43.72 20.55
CA VAL A 207 10.35 -43.52 19.52
C VAL A 207 10.18 -42.09 19.00
N ALA A 208 11.19 -41.26 19.28
CA ALA A 208 11.43 -40.04 18.54
C ALA A 208 12.15 -40.44 17.24
N THR A 209 11.59 -40.07 16.09
CA THR A 209 12.32 -40.02 14.82
C THR A 209 11.76 -38.84 14.03
N SER A 210 12.64 -37.87 13.77
CA SER A 210 12.46 -36.75 12.87
C SER A 210 12.05 -37.22 11.48
N LEU A 211 11.09 -36.53 10.87
CA LEU A 211 10.96 -36.42 9.42
C LEU A 211 10.61 -34.98 9.11
N ALA A 212 11.66 -34.18 8.95
CA ALA A 212 11.67 -33.08 8.00
C ALA A 212 12.01 -33.73 6.66
N ASP A 213 11.09 -33.67 5.70
CA ASP A 213 11.25 -34.07 4.29
C ASP A 213 10.29 -33.17 3.49
N GLU A 214 10.56 -32.69 2.28
CA GLU A 214 11.73 -32.72 1.42
C GLU A 214 11.45 -31.59 0.40
N ALA A 215 12.24 -30.52 0.42
CA ALA A 215 12.32 -29.63 -0.73
C ALA A 215 13.20 -30.33 -1.77
N SER A 216 12.62 -30.77 -2.88
CA SER A 216 13.39 -31.32 -3.99
C SER A 216 14.40 -30.28 -4.51
N PRO A 217 15.70 -30.61 -4.61
CA PRO A 217 16.67 -29.74 -5.22
C PRO A 217 16.46 -29.77 -6.74
N VAL A 218 15.95 -28.67 -7.30
CA VAL A 218 16.16 -28.36 -8.71
C VAL A 218 17.60 -27.90 -8.86
N ASP A 219 18.28 -28.45 -9.85
CA ASP A 219 19.72 -28.34 -10.15
C ASP A 219 20.26 -26.90 -9.99
N ALA A 220 20.78 -26.59 -8.80
CA ALA A 220 21.53 -25.36 -8.55
C ALA A 220 22.87 -25.51 -9.29
N SER A 221 22.99 -24.85 -10.45
CA SER A 221 24.28 -24.69 -11.10
C SER A 221 25.27 -24.13 -10.06
N PRO A 222 26.45 -24.74 -9.87
CA PRO A 222 27.41 -24.24 -8.90
C PRO A 222 27.81 -22.80 -9.27
N PRO A 223 27.98 -21.90 -8.29
CA PRO A 223 28.39 -20.53 -8.58
C PRO A 223 29.73 -20.57 -9.32
N SER A 224 29.79 -19.92 -10.48
CA SER A 224 31.04 -19.64 -11.17
C SER A 224 31.73 -18.51 -10.41
N VAL A 225 32.40 -18.84 -9.31
CA VAL A 225 33.19 -17.87 -8.54
C VAL A 225 34.46 -17.58 -9.32
N GLU A 226 34.53 -16.40 -9.94
CA GLU A 226 35.79 -15.89 -10.49
C GLU A 226 36.73 -15.40 -9.36
N ALA A 227 38.01 -15.19 -9.67
CA ALA A 227 39.01 -14.79 -8.67
C ALA A 227 38.56 -13.54 -7.88
N ALA A 228 38.81 -13.57 -6.56
CA ALA A 228 38.45 -12.50 -5.62
C ALA A 228 38.94 -11.13 -6.12
N PRO A 229 38.16 -10.05 -5.91
CA PRO A 229 38.53 -8.71 -6.34
C PRO A 229 39.86 -8.26 -5.70
N GLY A 230 40.58 -7.39 -6.40
CA GLY A 230 41.71 -6.67 -5.78
C GLY A 230 41.21 -5.85 -4.58
N GLN A 231 42.07 -5.60 -3.58
CA GLN A 231 41.68 -4.96 -2.30
C GLN A 231 41.06 -3.54 -2.40
N ASP A 232 40.98 -2.95 -3.61
CA ASP A 232 40.48 -1.59 -3.86
C ASP A 232 39.55 -1.51 -5.11
N GLU A 233 39.02 -2.62 -5.62
CA GLU A 233 38.13 -2.60 -6.80
C GLU A 233 36.68 -2.28 -6.41
N PRO A 234 36.03 -1.23 -6.97
CA PRO A 234 34.67 -0.86 -6.60
C PRO A 234 33.67 -1.93 -7.05
N CYS A 235 32.86 -2.42 -6.12
CA CYS A 235 31.87 -3.46 -6.40
C CYS A 235 30.46 -2.87 -6.63
N VAL A 236 29.64 -3.59 -7.37
CA VAL A 236 28.20 -3.36 -7.48
C VAL A 236 27.44 -4.54 -6.89
N LEU A 237 26.46 -4.24 -6.06
CA LEU A 237 25.45 -5.20 -5.60
C LEU A 237 24.22 -5.04 -6.50
N ALA A 238 23.81 -6.10 -7.19
CA ALA A 238 22.65 -6.09 -8.07
C ALA A 238 21.57 -7.07 -7.59
N PHE A 239 20.30 -6.66 -7.58
CA PHE A 239 19.20 -7.59 -7.30
C PHE A 239 17.85 -7.19 -7.89
N ASP A 240 16.99 -8.18 -8.11
CA ASP A 240 15.62 -8.03 -8.58
C ASP A 240 14.72 -9.04 -7.84
N THR A 241 13.51 -8.61 -7.49
CA THR A 241 12.47 -9.44 -6.86
C THR A 241 11.10 -9.21 -7.48
N ALA A 242 11.03 -8.70 -8.71
CA ALA A 242 9.81 -8.35 -9.41
C ALA A 242 8.93 -9.57 -9.71
N ASN A 243 9.51 -10.77 -9.81
CA ASN A 243 8.82 -12.03 -10.06
C ASN A 243 9.08 -13.05 -8.93
N GLU A 244 8.75 -14.32 -9.14
CA GLU A 244 8.89 -15.38 -8.13
C GLU A 244 10.34 -15.82 -7.88
N VAL A 245 11.32 -15.12 -8.47
CA VAL A 245 12.75 -15.36 -8.30
C VAL A 245 13.41 -14.12 -7.72
N VAL A 246 14.19 -14.33 -6.66
CA VAL A 246 15.18 -13.36 -6.20
C VAL A 246 16.43 -13.55 -7.04
N ALA A 247 16.67 -12.62 -7.96
CA ALA A 247 17.88 -12.56 -8.78
C ALA A 247 18.92 -11.69 -8.06
N LEU A 248 20.16 -12.17 -7.92
CA LEU A 248 21.22 -11.52 -7.17
C LEU A 248 22.54 -11.59 -7.93
N ALA A 249 23.34 -10.53 -7.89
CA ALA A 249 24.71 -10.57 -8.33
C ALA A 249 25.61 -9.61 -7.57
N VAL A 250 26.89 -9.96 -7.55
CA VAL A 250 27.98 -9.09 -7.14
C VAL A 250 28.91 -8.96 -8.35
N GLY A 251 29.26 -7.73 -8.72
CA GLY A 251 30.16 -7.46 -9.84
C GLY A 251 31.26 -6.46 -9.49
N VAL A 252 32.32 -6.43 -10.27
CA VAL A 252 33.39 -5.41 -10.23
C VAL A 252 33.17 -4.39 -11.33
N LEU A 253 33.22 -3.10 -10.98
CA LEU A 253 33.10 -1.99 -11.89
C LEU A 253 34.48 -1.60 -12.45
N ASP A 254 34.65 -1.66 -13.76
CA ASP A 254 35.84 -1.13 -14.46
C ASP A 254 35.52 0.25 -15.05
N ALA A 255 35.87 1.29 -14.29
CA ALA A 255 35.67 2.68 -14.68
C ALA A 255 36.38 3.06 -15.99
N ARG A 256 37.50 2.43 -16.32
CA ARG A 256 38.29 2.77 -17.52
C ARG A 256 37.59 2.33 -18.79
N ASN A 257 36.99 1.14 -18.74
CA ASN A 257 36.31 0.53 -19.89
C ASN A 257 34.79 0.67 -19.84
N ARG A 258 34.24 1.27 -18.78
CA ARG A 258 32.79 1.29 -18.48
C ARG A 258 32.21 -0.12 -18.60
N ASP A 259 32.85 -1.03 -17.88
CA ASP A 259 32.53 -2.46 -17.91
C ASP A 259 32.14 -2.96 -16.53
N VAL A 260 31.39 -4.06 -16.50
CA VAL A 260 30.96 -4.73 -15.28
C VAL A 260 31.27 -6.20 -15.42
N ARG A 261 32.17 -6.71 -14.57
CA ARG A 261 32.54 -8.13 -14.52
C ARG A 261 31.82 -8.80 -13.37
N ALA A 262 31.03 -9.85 -13.64
CA ALA A 262 30.36 -10.60 -12.59
C ALA A 262 31.38 -11.38 -11.73
N LEU A 263 31.28 -11.28 -10.41
CA LEU A 263 32.01 -12.12 -9.46
C LEU A 263 31.21 -13.36 -9.10
N ALA A 264 29.92 -13.18 -8.81
CA ALA A 264 28.98 -14.24 -8.56
C ALA A 264 27.55 -13.79 -8.89
N THR A 265 26.71 -14.76 -9.23
CA THR A 265 25.27 -14.58 -9.43
C THR A 265 24.53 -15.68 -8.68
N ARG A 266 23.29 -15.41 -8.29
CA ARG A 266 22.42 -16.37 -7.62
C ARG A 266 20.96 -16.08 -7.94
N GLU A 267 20.21 -17.13 -8.20
CA GLU A 267 18.78 -17.11 -8.45
C GLU A 267 18.10 -18.00 -7.43
N VAL A 268 17.17 -17.45 -6.64
CA VAL A 268 16.48 -18.18 -5.57
C VAL A 268 14.98 -18.08 -5.80
N ARG A 269 14.29 -19.21 -5.94
CA ARG A 269 12.82 -19.25 -5.97
C ARG A 269 12.27 -18.81 -4.62
N ALA A 270 11.49 -17.74 -4.62
CA ALA A 270 10.96 -17.10 -3.42
C ALA A 270 9.47 -16.76 -3.59
N HIS A 271 8.63 -17.79 -3.75
CA HIS A 271 7.18 -17.64 -3.86
C HIS A 271 6.62 -16.87 -2.66
N ARG A 272 6.31 -15.58 -2.87
CA ARG A 272 5.83 -14.64 -1.83
C ARG A 272 6.74 -14.54 -0.60
N ALA A 273 8.04 -14.83 -0.77
CA ALA A 273 9.02 -14.87 0.32
C ALA A 273 10.22 -13.93 0.09
N SER A 274 10.16 -13.06 -0.92
CA SER A 274 11.28 -12.19 -1.27
C SER A 274 11.72 -11.28 -0.11
N ASN A 275 10.79 -10.78 0.70
CA ASN A 275 11.11 -9.90 1.84
C ASN A 275 11.90 -10.61 2.95
N THR A 276 11.70 -11.93 3.10
CA THR A 276 12.37 -12.74 4.13
C THR A 276 13.67 -13.36 3.62
N GLN A 277 13.81 -13.55 2.30
CA GLN A 277 14.96 -14.22 1.70
C GLN A 277 16.02 -13.28 1.12
N LEU A 278 15.66 -12.08 0.65
CA LEU A 278 16.56 -11.22 -0.12
C LEU A 278 17.89 -10.93 0.61
N LEU A 279 17.85 -10.30 1.78
CA LEU A 279 19.07 -9.89 2.49
C LEU A 279 19.89 -11.07 3.05
N PRO A 280 19.28 -12.14 3.61
CA PRO A 280 20.04 -13.34 3.95
C PRO A 280 20.82 -13.93 2.77
N GLN A 281 20.25 -13.89 1.56
CA GLN A 281 20.92 -14.37 0.35
C GLN A 281 22.00 -13.41 -0.15
N VAL A 282 21.79 -12.09 -0.03
CA VAL A 282 22.82 -11.07 -0.30
C VAL A 282 24.02 -11.26 0.62
N ASP A 283 23.80 -11.42 1.93
CA ASP A 283 24.87 -11.58 2.91
C ASP A 283 25.70 -12.85 2.65
N ALA A 284 25.04 -13.97 2.34
CA ALA A 284 25.70 -15.20 1.93
C ALA A 284 26.52 -15.04 0.64
N LEU A 285 25.98 -14.36 -0.37
CA LEU A 285 26.66 -14.16 -1.65
C LEU A 285 27.92 -13.28 -1.51
N LEU A 286 27.85 -12.22 -0.71
CA LEU A 286 29.02 -11.37 -0.43
C LEU A 286 30.11 -12.12 0.34
N ALA A 287 29.73 -12.92 1.33
CA ALA A 287 30.66 -13.74 2.10
C ALA A 287 31.40 -14.76 1.22
N GLU A 288 30.71 -15.39 0.27
CA GLU A 288 31.31 -16.29 -0.71
C GLU A 288 32.31 -15.59 -1.64
N CYS A 289 32.04 -14.32 -1.99
CA CYS A 289 32.92 -13.51 -2.84
C CYS A 289 34.07 -12.84 -2.07
N GLY A 290 34.04 -12.85 -0.74
CA GLY A 290 34.98 -12.09 0.09
C GLY A 290 34.81 -10.56 -0.03
N VAL A 291 33.61 -10.09 -0.40
CA VAL A 291 33.29 -8.67 -0.58
C VAL A 291 32.69 -8.13 0.71
N ARG A 292 33.19 -7.01 1.23
CA ARG A 292 32.62 -6.35 2.41
C ARG A 292 31.55 -5.36 1.99
N ARG A 293 30.60 -5.06 2.89
CA ARG A 293 29.53 -4.07 2.62
C ARG A 293 30.09 -2.70 2.21
N GLY A 294 31.21 -2.28 2.80
CA GLY A 294 31.90 -1.03 2.45
C GLY A 294 32.65 -1.05 1.11
N ASP A 295 32.81 -2.20 0.45
CA ASP A 295 33.40 -2.30 -0.89
C ASP A 295 32.34 -2.06 -2.00
N ILE A 296 31.05 -2.02 -1.63
CA ILE A 296 29.95 -1.71 -2.54
C ILE A 296 30.00 -0.21 -2.86
N ALA A 297 30.21 0.12 -4.13
CA ALA A 297 30.25 1.49 -4.65
C ALA A 297 28.92 1.92 -5.33
N CYS A 298 28.04 0.95 -5.62
CA CYS A 298 26.75 1.17 -6.27
C CYS A 298 25.79 0.02 -5.95
N VAL A 299 24.50 0.33 -5.85
CA VAL A 299 23.43 -0.68 -5.88
C VAL A 299 22.72 -0.61 -7.24
N CYS A 300 22.49 -1.75 -7.86
CA CYS A 300 21.70 -1.91 -9.07
C CYS A 300 20.41 -2.68 -8.72
N VAL A 301 19.26 -2.15 -9.10
CA VAL A 301 17.97 -2.76 -8.73
C VAL A 301 17.07 -2.96 -9.93
N GLY A 302 16.42 -4.12 -10.00
CA GLY A 302 15.28 -4.33 -10.89
C GLY A 302 14.13 -3.42 -10.52
N ARG A 303 13.81 -2.44 -11.36
CA ARG A 303 12.71 -1.49 -11.11
C ARG A 303 11.35 -1.97 -11.64
N GLY A 304 11.27 -3.22 -12.12
CA GLY A 304 10.10 -3.77 -12.80
C GLY A 304 10.14 -3.57 -14.33
N PRO A 305 9.02 -3.83 -15.03
CA PRO A 305 7.71 -4.22 -14.48
C PRO A 305 7.69 -5.64 -13.90
N GLY A 306 6.68 -5.93 -13.06
CA GLY A 306 6.45 -7.23 -12.41
C GLY A 306 5.40 -7.13 -11.30
N SER A 307 5.39 -8.07 -10.36
CA SER A 307 4.52 -8.03 -9.18
C SER A 307 4.77 -6.77 -8.35
N PHE A 308 3.73 -6.03 -8.00
CA PHE A 308 3.88 -4.76 -7.27
C PHE A 308 4.57 -4.94 -5.92
N THR A 309 4.22 -5.98 -5.17
CA THR A 309 4.87 -6.31 -3.89
C THR A 309 6.34 -6.63 -4.10
N GLY A 310 6.66 -7.45 -5.11
CA GLY A 310 8.04 -7.82 -5.44
C GLY A 310 8.90 -6.61 -5.81
N VAL A 311 8.42 -5.75 -6.72
CA VAL A 311 9.18 -4.55 -7.13
C VAL A 311 9.36 -3.57 -5.95
N ARG A 312 8.37 -3.45 -5.06
CA ARG A 312 8.49 -2.62 -3.84
C ARG A 312 9.55 -3.13 -2.88
N ILE A 313 9.58 -4.43 -2.63
CA ILE A 313 10.59 -5.05 -1.76
C ILE A 313 11.99 -4.78 -2.29
N ALA A 314 12.23 -5.00 -3.59
CA ALA A 314 13.51 -4.71 -4.22
C ALA A 314 13.87 -3.23 -4.08
N MET A 315 12.98 -2.33 -4.52
CA MET A 315 13.26 -0.88 -4.52
C MET A 315 13.47 -0.32 -3.11
N ALA A 316 12.63 -0.68 -2.14
CA ALA A 316 12.75 -0.21 -0.75
C ALA A 316 14.05 -0.71 -0.11
N THR A 317 14.37 -2.00 -0.26
CA THR A 317 15.63 -2.57 0.25
C THR A 317 16.83 -1.87 -0.37
N ALA A 318 16.83 -1.67 -1.69
CA ALA A 318 17.92 -1.01 -2.41
C ALA A 318 18.10 0.44 -1.99
N LYS A 319 17.00 1.17 -1.77
CA LYS A 319 17.01 2.53 -1.19
C LYS A 319 17.66 2.56 0.19
N GLY A 320 17.25 1.65 1.08
CA GLY A 320 17.83 1.55 2.43
C GLY A 320 19.33 1.26 2.41
N VAL A 321 19.75 0.29 1.59
CA VAL A 321 21.18 -0.06 1.43
C VAL A 321 21.98 1.12 0.87
N ALA A 322 21.53 1.69 -0.25
CA ALA A 322 22.26 2.74 -0.96
C ALA A 322 22.37 4.02 -0.13
N GLN A 323 21.29 4.41 0.56
CA GLN A 323 21.28 5.62 1.38
C GLN A 323 22.18 5.48 2.62
N ALA A 324 22.17 4.32 3.28
CA ALA A 324 23.00 4.08 4.46
C ALA A 324 24.49 3.94 4.13
N LEU A 325 24.84 3.37 2.97
CA LEU A 325 26.23 3.31 2.48
C LEU A 325 26.70 4.63 1.85
N GLY A 326 25.80 5.53 1.49
CA GLY A 326 26.12 6.78 0.80
C GLY A 326 26.53 6.57 -0.67
N VAL A 327 25.93 5.60 -1.35
CA VAL A 327 26.25 5.21 -2.74
C VAL A 327 25.07 5.42 -3.69
N GLY A 328 25.35 5.41 -5.00
CA GLY A 328 24.31 5.55 -6.03
C GLY A 328 23.40 4.32 -6.14
N LEU A 329 22.15 4.55 -6.53
CA LEU A 329 21.14 3.52 -6.83
C LEU A 329 20.69 3.59 -8.29
N VAL A 330 21.08 2.61 -9.10
CA VAL A 330 20.72 2.53 -10.52
C VAL A 330 19.57 1.54 -10.71
N GLY A 331 18.46 2.00 -11.28
CA GLY A 331 17.33 1.15 -11.66
C GLY A 331 17.48 0.59 -13.08
N VAL A 332 17.33 -0.73 -13.26
CA VAL A 332 17.31 -1.41 -14.56
C VAL A 332 15.96 -2.11 -14.79
N SER A 333 15.53 -2.19 -16.04
CA SER A 333 14.29 -2.88 -16.41
C SER A 333 14.44 -4.39 -16.19
N THR A 334 13.45 -5.01 -15.54
CA THR A 334 13.38 -6.46 -15.34
C THR A 334 13.31 -7.19 -16.68
N LEU A 335 12.55 -6.65 -17.65
CA LEU A 335 12.46 -7.21 -19.00
C LEU A 335 13.79 -7.12 -19.76
N ASP A 336 14.54 -6.04 -19.55
CA ASP A 336 15.87 -5.87 -20.14
C ASP A 336 16.86 -6.88 -19.53
N ALA A 337 16.78 -7.14 -18.23
CA ALA A 337 17.61 -8.15 -17.57
C ALA A 337 17.35 -9.56 -18.15
N ILE A 338 16.08 -9.92 -18.42
CA ILE A 338 15.72 -11.18 -19.09
C ILE A 338 16.29 -11.22 -20.52
N ALA A 339 16.13 -10.14 -21.29
CA ALA A 339 16.65 -10.03 -22.65
C ALA A 339 18.18 -10.15 -22.71
N TRP A 340 18.90 -9.48 -21.80
CA TRP A 340 20.35 -9.59 -21.68
C TRP A 340 20.81 -10.98 -21.25
N ASN A 341 20.05 -11.67 -20.39
CA ASN A 341 20.34 -13.05 -20.04
C ASN A 341 20.22 -13.98 -21.26
N ALA A 342 19.15 -13.85 -22.05
CA ALA A 342 18.96 -14.59 -23.29
C ALA A 342 20.08 -14.30 -24.30
N GLN A 343 20.44 -13.03 -24.50
CA GLN A 343 21.56 -12.62 -25.36
C GLN A 343 22.86 -13.29 -24.94
N ALA A 344 23.14 -13.29 -23.63
CA ALA A 344 24.35 -13.84 -23.06
C ALA A 344 24.40 -15.38 -23.06
N ALA A 345 23.26 -16.03 -23.32
CA ALA A 345 23.12 -17.47 -23.58
C ALA A 345 23.24 -17.84 -25.07
N GLY A 346 23.46 -16.85 -25.95
CA GLY A 346 23.64 -17.05 -27.39
C GLY A 346 22.38 -16.87 -28.24
N VAL A 347 21.28 -16.39 -27.65
CA VAL A 347 20.06 -16.06 -28.41
C VAL A 347 20.31 -14.83 -29.27
N ARG A 348 19.86 -14.88 -30.53
CA ARG A 348 20.02 -13.81 -31.54
C ARG A 348 18.74 -13.62 -32.33
N GLY A 349 18.55 -12.44 -32.91
CA GLY A 349 17.37 -12.10 -33.71
C GLY A 349 16.25 -11.48 -32.87
N ARG A 350 15.01 -11.56 -33.37
CA ARG A 350 13.85 -10.92 -32.73
C ARG A 350 13.35 -11.76 -31.56
N VAL A 351 13.27 -11.15 -30.39
CA VAL A 351 12.82 -11.78 -29.14
C VAL A 351 11.66 -11.02 -28.53
N LEU A 352 10.61 -11.74 -28.14
CA LEU A 352 9.51 -11.27 -27.34
C LEU A 352 9.72 -11.75 -25.90
N VAL A 353 9.95 -10.81 -24.99
CA VAL A 353 9.96 -11.07 -23.55
C VAL A 353 8.55 -10.82 -23.02
N VAL A 354 8.00 -11.78 -22.27
CA VAL A 354 6.65 -11.71 -21.71
C VAL A 354 6.71 -11.99 -20.22
N ALA A 355 6.55 -10.95 -19.40
CA ALA A 355 6.43 -11.15 -17.96
C ALA A 355 4.98 -11.25 -17.50
N ASP A 356 4.75 -11.99 -16.41
CA ASP A 356 3.43 -12.07 -15.79
C ASP A 356 3.07 -10.72 -15.16
N ALA A 357 1.93 -10.17 -15.56
CA ALA A 357 1.40 -8.96 -14.95
C ALA A 357 0.31 -9.25 -13.92
N MET A 358 -0.03 -10.52 -13.65
CA MET A 358 -1.22 -10.92 -12.87
C MET A 358 -2.54 -10.49 -13.57
N ARG A 359 -3.69 -10.87 -13.01
CA ARG A 359 -5.03 -10.52 -13.52
C ARG A 359 -5.30 -10.90 -14.99
N LYS A 360 -4.72 -12.02 -15.46
CA LYS A 360 -4.81 -12.48 -16.86
C LYS A 360 -4.15 -11.53 -17.87
N GLU A 361 -3.19 -10.74 -17.41
CA GLU A 361 -2.45 -9.78 -18.23
C GLU A 361 -0.97 -10.11 -18.25
N VAL A 362 -0.28 -9.55 -19.23
CA VAL A 362 1.15 -9.70 -19.45
C VAL A 362 1.82 -8.35 -19.64
N TYR A 363 3.12 -8.30 -19.36
CA TYR A 363 4.02 -7.23 -19.75
C TYR A 363 4.87 -7.68 -20.94
N PRO A 364 4.41 -7.45 -22.19
CA PRO A 364 5.18 -7.83 -23.37
C PRO A 364 6.16 -6.72 -23.77
N ALA A 365 7.40 -7.12 -24.06
CA ALA A 365 8.41 -6.24 -24.65
C ALA A 365 9.18 -6.92 -25.78
N TRP A 366 9.35 -6.19 -26.88
CA TRP A 366 10.10 -6.62 -28.06
C TRP A 366 11.56 -6.18 -27.97
N PHE A 367 12.45 -7.08 -28.38
CA PHE A 367 13.89 -6.87 -28.45
C PHE A 367 14.46 -7.42 -29.76
N ASP A 368 15.51 -6.79 -30.26
CA ASP A 368 16.42 -7.39 -31.24
C ASP A 368 17.75 -7.69 -30.55
N LEU A 369 18.16 -8.96 -30.54
CA LEU A 369 19.39 -9.41 -29.90
C LEU A 369 20.47 -9.67 -30.95
N ASP A 370 21.65 -9.06 -30.77
CA ASP A 370 22.84 -9.32 -31.58
C ASP A 370 24.02 -9.77 -30.70
N ASP A 371 25.24 -9.82 -31.26
CA ASP A 371 26.41 -10.33 -30.54
C ASP A 371 26.84 -9.47 -29.34
N ASP A 372 26.56 -8.17 -29.38
CA ASP A 372 27.03 -7.21 -28.39
C ASP A 372 25.89 -6.42 -27.72
N SER A 373 24.64 -6.59 -28.16
CA SER A 373 23.51 -5.77 -27.76
C SER A 373 22.18 -6.52 -27.58
N ALA A 374 21.35 -5.98 -26.68
CA ALA A 374 19.91 -6.28 -26.58
C ALA A 374 19.12 -4.98 -26.83
N HIS A 375 18.76 -4.71 -28.08
CA HIS A 375 18.07 -3.48 -28.46
C HIS A 375 16.57 -3.58 -28.20
N ARG A 376 16.10 -2.85 -27.19
CA ARG A 376 14.66 -2.73 -26.87
C ARG A 376 13.91 -2.01 -28.00
N ARG A 377 12.76 -2.54 -28.41
CA ARG A 377 11.90 -2.03 -29.50
C ARG A 377 10.55 -1.49 -29.08
N SER A 378 10.05 -1.90 -27.92
CA SER A 378 8.75 -1.44 -27.40
C SER A 378 8.90 -0.93 -25.98
N ALA A 379 8.07 0.06 -25.63
CA ALA A 379 7.96 0.57 -24.27
C ALA A 379 7.29 -0.45 -23.34
N ASP A 380 7.41 -0.22 -22.03
CA ASP A 380 6.65 -0.95 -21.03
C ASP A 380 5.16 -0.70 -21.23
N ARG A 381 4.38 -1.77 -21.35
CA ARG A 381 2.91 -1.71 -21.39
C ARG A 381 2.32 -2.96 -20.75
N VAL A 382 1.06 -2.87 -20.40
CA VAL A 382 0.28 -3.97 -19.84
C VAL A 382 -0.94 -4.25 -20.69
N VAL A 383 -1.24 -5.53 -20.90
CA VAL A 383 -2.32 -5.95 -21.79
C VAL A 383 -2.83 -7.33 -21.38
N LYS A 384 -4.13 -7.59 -21.53
CA LYS A 384 -4.69 -8.93 -21.34
C LYS A 384 -4.01 -9.93 -22.26
N ALA A 385 -3.64 -11.09 -21.74
CA ALA A 385 -2.93 -12.12 -22.49
C ALA A 385 -3.71 -12.51 -23.76
N GLU A 386 -5.02 -12.67 -23.65
CA GLU A 386 -5.91 -12.95 -24.78
C GLU A 386 -5.93 -11.83 -25.83
N ASP A 387 -5.99 -10.57 -25.39
CA ASP A 387 -6.02 -9.43 -26.31
C ASP A 387 -4.67 -9.26 -27.00
N PHE A 388 -3.58 -9.53 -26.28
CA PHE A 388 -2.25 -9.52 -26.86
C PHE A 388 -2.05 -10.65 -27.88
N ALA A 389 -2.57 -11.85 -27.60
CA ALA A 389 -2.57 -12.95 -28.59
C ALA A 389 -3.33 -12.56 -29.87
N ARG A 390 -4.47 -11.86 -29.76
CA ARG A 390 -5.21 -11.32 -30.91
C ARG A 390 -4.43 -10.22 -31.63
N GLU A 391 -3.74 -9.35 -30.89
CA GLU A 391 -2.86 -8.33 -31.48
C GLU A 391 -1.74 -8.99 -32.30
N LEU A 392 -1.09 -10.02 -31.76
CA LEU A 392 -0.08 -10.81 -32.47
C LEU A 392 -0.68 -11.38 -33.75
N GLU A 393 -1.79 -12.12 -33.68
CA GLU A 393 -2.47 -12.68 -34.86
C GLU A 393 -2.75 -11.64 -35.98
N SER A 394 -3.00 -10.38 -35.60
CA SER A 394 -3.29 -9.30 -36.54
C SER A 394 -2.07 -8.55 -37.12
N SER A 395 -0.89 -8.64 -36.49
CA SER A 395 0.20 -7.67 -36.69
C SER A 395 1.34 -8.14 -37.62
N ASP A 396 1.57 -9.45 -37.79
CA ASP A 396 2.57 -9.98 -38.72
C ASP A 396 2.26 -11.45 -39.09
N PRO A 397 2.20 -11.88 -40.36
CA PRO A 397 1.90 -13.28 -40.69
C PRO A 397 3.09 -14.25 -40.59
N ASP A 398 4.33 -13.79 -40.33
CA ASP A 398 5.53 -14.65 -40.30
C ASP A 398 6.26 -14.65 -38.94
N PHE A 399 5.68 -15.35 -37.96
CA PHE A 399 6.25 -15.56 -36.63
C PHE A 399 7.41 -16.56 -36.56
N ARG A 400 7.85 -17.13 -37.69
CA ARG A 400 8.84 -18.22 -37.72
C ARG A 400 10.20 -17.80 -37.15
N ASP A 401 10.52 -16.51 -37.23
CA ASP A 401 11.79 -15.94 -36.79
C ASP A 401 11.69 -15.24 -35.41
N VAL A 402 10.53 -15.29 -34.75
CA VAL A 402 10.33 -14.74 -33.40
C VAL A 402 10.67 -15.81 -32.36
N GLN A 403 11.44 -15.44 -31.35
CA GLN A 403 11.68 -16.26 -30.16
C GLN A 403 10.96 -15.66 -28.95
N ILE A 404 10.45 -16.49 -28.05
CA ILE A 404 9.65 -16.03 -26.90
C ILE A 404 10.26 -16.54 -25.60
N CYS A 405 10.39 -15.67 -24.60
CA CYS A 405 10.80 -16.02 -23.23
C CYS A 405 10.08 -15.14 -22.21
N GLY A 406 10.24 -15.45 -20.93
CA GLY A 406 9.69 -14.68 -19.82
C GLY A 406 8.79 -15.53 -18.92
N ASP A 407 8.69 -15.16 -17.65
CA ASP A 407 7.92 -15.89 -16.63
C ASP A 407 6.40 -15.90 -16.89
N GLY A 408 5.89 -14.97 -17.72
CA GLY A 408 4.51 -15.00 -18.19
C GLY A 408 4.14 -16.27 -18.95
N LEU A 409 5.13 -16.94 -19.57
CA LEU A 409 4.93 -18.21 -20.24
C LEU A 409 4.55 -19.35 -19.29
N VAL A 410 4.81 -19.23 -17.98
CA VAL A 410 4.34 -20.23 -17.00
C VAL A 410 2.81 -20.36 -17.03
N LYS A 411 2.10 -19.24 -17.25
CA LYS A 411 0.63 -19.18 -17.24
C LYS A 411 0.02 -19.15 -18.64
N TYR A 412 0.70 -18.53 -19.60
CA TYR A 412 0.13 -18.20 -20.93
C TYR A 412 0.83 -18.91 -22.09
N LEU A 413 1.42 -20.09 -21.84
CA LEU A 413 2.15 -20.85 -22.85
C LEU A 413 1.25 -21.24 -24.03
N GLU A 414 0.04 -21.72 -23.75
CA GLU A 414 -0.87 -22.21 -24.79
C GLU A 414 -1.32 -21.09 -25.72
N GLU A 415 -1.54 -19.89 -25.18
CA GLU A 415 -1.96 -18.71 -25.92
C GLU A 415 -0.82 -18.11 -26.75
N LEU A 416 0.43 -18.15 -26.27
CA LEU A 416 1.55 -17.42 -26.87
C LEU A 416 2.50 -18.27 -27.72
N ALA A 417 2.62 -19.58 -27.44
CA ALA A 417 3.46 -20.50 -28.20
C ALA A 417 3.18 -20.54 -29.73
N PRO A 418 1.94 -20.32 -30.23
CA PRO A 418 1.69 -20.26 -31.67
C PRO A 418 2.41 -19.12 -32.40
N PHE A 419 2.88 -18.09 -31.70
CA PHE A 419 3.44 -16.86 -32.26
C PHE A 419 4.97 -16.77 -32.21
N GLY A 420 5.67 -17.90 -32.02
CA GLY A 420 7.13 -17.94 -32.08
C GLY A 420 7.74 -19.22 -31.50
N THR A 421 9.08 -19.32 -31.56
CA THR A 421 9.82 -20.40 -30.92
C THR A 421 10.02 -20.09 -29.44
N VAL A 422 9.43 -20.89 -28.56
CA VAL A 422 9.60 -20.74 -27.10
C VAL A 422 11.02 -21.16 -26.71
N LEU A 423 11.74 -20.27 -26.03
CA LEU A 423 13.08 -20.53 -25.49
C LEU A 423 13.01 -21.43 -24.26
N SER A 424 14.13 -22.05 -23.88
CA SER A 424 14.22 -22.88 -22.68
C SER A 424 13.80 -22.11 -21.41
N ASP A 425 13.10 -22.80 -20.51
CA ASP A 425 12.62 -22.28 -19.22
C ASP A 425 13.70 -21.59 -18.37
N GLY A 426 14.95 -22.07 -18.41
CA GLY A 426 16.10 -21.42 -17.74
C GLY A 426 16.44 -20.00 -18.23
N LEU A 427 15.78 -19.51 -19.29
CA LEU A 427 15.91 -18.13 -19.79
C LEU A 427 14.68 -17.26 -19.51
N TRP A 428 13.69 -17.78 -18.77
CA TRP A 428 12.43 -17.06 -18.54
C TRP A 428 12.51 -16.07 -17.38
N ASP A 429 13.31 -16.36 -16.36
CA ASP A 429 13.45 -15.51 -15.19
C ASP A 429 14.52 -14.42 -15.40
N ALA A 430 14.38 -13.32 -14.67
CA ALA A 430 15.46 -12.34 -14.54
C ALA A 430 16.63 -12.99 -13.77
N THR A 431 17.86 -12.66 -14.14
CA THR A 431 19.07 -13.22 -13.52
C THR A 431 19.99 -12.13 -13.03
N GLY A 432 20.81 -12.46 -12.02
CA GLY A 432 21.83 -11.54 -11.53
C GLY A 432 22.79 -11.12 -12.65
N ARG A 433 23.14 -12.05 -13.53
CA ARG A 433 23.94 -11.79 -14.74
C ARG A 433 23.24 -10.79 -15.66
N GLY A 434 21.95 -10.97 -15.92
CA GLY A 434 21.14 -10.08 -16.73
C GLY A 434 21.14 -8.64 -16.19
N LEU A 435 21.01 -8.47 -14.87
CA LEU A 435 21.05 -7.15 -14.22
C LEU A 435 22.40 -6.46 -14.41
N LEU A 436 23.52 -7.16 -14.23
CA LEU A 436 24.86 -6.59 -14.44
C LEU A 436 25.10 -6.19 -15.90
N LEU A 437 24.61 -7.00 -16.85
CA LEU A 437 24.72 -6.71 -18.29
C LEU A 437 23.85 -5.51 -18.69
N ALA A 438 22.65 -5.40 -18.15
CA ALA A 438 21.77 -4.24 -18.36
C ALA A 438 22.41 -2.95 -17.81
N LEU A 439 22.99 -3.00 -16.60
CA LEU A 439 23.74 -1.89 -16.02
C LEU A 439 24.94 -1.50 -16.88
N ARG A 440 25.73 -2.49 -17.32
CA ARG A 440 26.88 -2.26 -18.20
C ARG A 440 26.47 -1.54 -19.49
N ALA A 441 25.37 -1.97 -20.11
CA ALA A 441 24.86 -1.36 -21.32
C ALA A 441 24.46 0.11 -21.08
N ALA A 442 23.69 0.38 -20.01
CA ALA A 442 23.31 1.72 -19.62
C ALA A 442 24.55 2.61 -19.34
N TRP A 443 25.61 2.05 -18.74
CA TRP A 443 26.86 2.77 -18.49
C TRP A 443 27.62 3.12 -19.76
N ARG A 444 27.74 2.17 -20.69
CA ARG A 444 28.39 2.39 -21.98
C ARG A 444 27.65 3.41 -22.84
N ASN A 445 26.32 3.40 -22.80
CA ASN A 445 25.48 4.35 -23.53
C ASN A 445 25.45 5.74 -22.89
N GLY A 446 25.87 5.87 -21.63
CA GLY A 446 25.82 7.13 -20.87
C GLY A 446 24.47 7.41 -20.19
N ASP A 447 23.54 6.45 -20.25
CA ASP A 447 22.21 6.51 -19.62
C ASP A 447 22.31 6.45 -18.09
N ALA A 448 23.36 5.78 -17.58
CA ALA A 448 23.71 5.73 -16.16
C ALA A 448 25.23 5.87 -15.97
N ASP A 449 25.67 6.34 -14.80
CA ASP A 449 27.04 6.14 -14.33
C ASP A 449 27.01 5.57 -12.89
N PRO A 450 27.28 4.27 -12.67
CA PRO A 450 27.20 3.66 -11.33
C PRO A 450 28.17 4.27 -10.31
N LEU A 451 29.16 5.06 -10.74
CA LEU A 451 30.10 5.74 -9.83
C LEU A 451 29.68 7.19 -9.52
N ASP A 452 28.58 7.68 -10.11
CA ASP A 452 28.02 9.01 -9.83
C ASP A 452 26.80 8.90 -8.89
N ALA A 453 27.08 8.89 -7.59
CA ALA A 453 26.05 8.84 -6.56
C ALA A 453 25.13 10.08 -6.57
N THR A 454 25.60 11.23 -7.06
CA THR A 454 24.78 12.45 -7.12
C THR A 454 23.73 12.39 -8.22
N ARG A 455 24.09 11.79 -9.36
CA ARG A 455 23.17 11.53 -10.46
C ARG A 455 22.14 10.45 -10.09
N HIS A 456 22.56 9.47 -9.31
CA HIS A 456 21.74 8.32 -8.91
C HIS A 456 21.37 8.35 -7.43
N ASP A 457 20.95 9.52 -6.95
CA ASP A 457 20.45 9.66 -5.59
C ASP A 457 19.25 8.70 -5.38
N PRO A 458 19.30 7.80 -4.37
CA PRO A 458 18.26 6.83 -4.09
C PRO A 458 16.85 7.42 -3.90
N ALA A 459 16.73 8.70 -3.55
CA ALA A 459 15.44 9.37 -3.45
C ALA A 459 14.68 9.38 -4.79
N PHE A 460 15.37 9.47 -5.93
CA PHE A 460 14.75 9.58 -7.25
C PHE A 460 14.53 8.24 -7.96
N ALA A 461 15.08 7.14 -7.43
CA ALA A 461 14.80 5.81 -7.97
C ALA A 461 13.35 5.42 -7.65
N LEU A 462 12.55 5.08 -8.67
CA LEU A 462 11.14 4.71 -8.51
C LEU A 462 10.82 3.41 -9.26
N PRO A 463 9.89 2.59 -8.74
CA PRO A 463 9.33 1.45 -9.45
C PRO A 463 8.63 1.87 -10.74
N VAL A 464 8.64 0.99 -11.75
CA VAL A 464 7.80 1.12 -12.95
C VAL A 464 6.44 0.50 -12.67
N TYR A 465 5.45 1.34 -12.40
CA TYR A 465 4.03 0.95 -12.32
C TYR A 465 3.36 1.27 -13.66
N THR A 466 2.97 0.24 -14.40
CA THR A 466 2.29 0.38 -15.71
C THR A 466 0.77 0.34 -15.59
N ARG A 467 0.22 0.20 -14.37
CA ARG A 467 -1.22 0.31 -14.07
C ARG A 467 -1.52 1.39 -13.05
N LEU A 468 -2.70 1.99 -13.21
CA LEU A 468 -3.37 2.75 -12.16
C LEU A 468 -3.89 1.78 -11.08
N SER A 469 -4.15 2.29 -9.88
CA SER A 469 -4.93 1.55 -8.90
C SER A 469 -6.40 1.46 -9.32
N ASP A 470 -7.13 0.44 -8.87
CA ASP A 470 -8.56 0.28 -9.17
C ASP A 470 -9.38 1.49 -8.72
N ALA A 471 -8.98 2.13 -7.61
CA ALA A 471 -9.59 3.38 -7.15
C ALA A 471 -9.40 4.52 -8.15
N GLU A 472 -8.21 4.65 -8.74
CA GLU A 472 -7.92 5.62 -9.80
C GLU A 472 -8.65 5.29 -11.10
N GLU A 473 -8.77 4.01 -11.46
CA GLU A 473 -9.53 3.58 -12.63
C GLU A 473 -11.04 3.81 -12.46
N HIS A 474 -11.58 3.53 -11.27
CA HIS A 474 -12.97 3.79 -10.94
C HIS A 474 -13.24 5.29 -10.89
N GLU A 475 -12.38 6.09 -10.24
CA GLU A 475 -12.52 7.54 -10.20
C GLU A 475 -12.50 8.12 -11.62
N ARG A 476 -11.57 7.67 -12.45
CA ARG A 476 -11.49 8.06 -13.86
C ARG A 476 -12.72 7.62 -14.66
N THR A 477 -13.24 6.42 -14.43
CA THR A 477 -14.46 5.93 -15.07
C THR A 477 -15.69 6.73 -14.63
N LYS A 478 -15.77 7.08 -13.35
CA LYS A 478 -16.81 7.94 -12.78
C LYS A 478 -16.75 9.36 -13.36
N LEU A 479 -15.55 9.88 -13.61
CA LEU A 479 -15.34 11.16 -14.29
C LEU A 479 -15.64 11.08 -15.80
N ALA A 480 -15.41 9.93 -16.43
CA ALA A 480 -15.67 9.67 -17.85
C ALA A 480 -17.16 9.34 -18.16
N LEU A 481 -17.91 8.82 -17.20
CA LEU A 481 -19.34 8.51 -17.35
C LEU A 481 -20.19 9.78 -17.36
N GLY A 482 -20.33 10.36 -18.56
CA GLY A 482 -21.41 11.28 -18.92
C GLY A 482 -22.78 10.57 -18.95
N ASP A 483 -23.30 10.12 -17.80
CA ASP A 483 -24.64 9.50 -17.73
C ASP A 483 -25.71 10.54 -18.13
N GLU A 484 -26.55 10.21 -19.12
CA GLU A 484 -27.64 11.06 -19.61
C GLU A 484 -28.64 11.48 -18.51
N ARG A 485 -28.71 10.74 -17.39
CA ARG A 485 -29.52 11.14 -16.22
C ARG A 485 -29.01 12.40 -15.53
N ASN A 486 -27.70 12.67 -15.63
CA ASN A 486 -27.08 13.90 -15.13
C ASN A 486 -27.28 15.09 -16.09
N LEU A 487 -27.57 14.83 -17.37
CA LEU A 487 -27.75 15.84 -18.41
C LEU A 487 -29.22 16.26 -18.63
N LYS A 488 -30.21 15.43 -18.27
CA LYS A 488 -31.64 15.66 -18.58
C LYS A 488 -32.47 16.36 -17.50
N THR A 489 -31.97 16.52 -16.26
CA THR A 489 -32.78 17.10 -15.16
C THR A 489 -32.43 18.52 -14.76
N GLY A 490 -31.33 19.10 -15.26
CA GLY A 490 -30.96 20.51 -15.08
C GLY A 490 -31.35 21.12 -13.72
N VAL A 491 -30.46 20.97 -12.73
CA VAL A 491 -30.36 21.72 -11.45
C VAL A 491 -30.90 21.03 -10.17
N ARG A 492 -30.09 21.08 -9.10
CA ARG A 492 -30.45 21.58 -7.74
C ARG A 492 -29.17 22.12 -7.05
N ASP A 493 -28.93 23.41 -6.82
CA ASP A 493 -29.69 24.66 -7.00
C ASP A 493 -28.71 25.79 -7.37
N LEU A 494 -28.90 26.44 -8.51
CA LEU A 494 -28.40 27.78 -8.80
C LEU A 494 -29.59 28.60 -9.31
N ALA A 495 -30.41 29.08 -8.36
CA ALA A 495 -31.24 30.26 -8.57
C ALA A 495 -30.61 31.41 -7.73
N PRO A 496 -30.50 32.63 -8.26
CA PRO A 496 -29.80 33.73 -7.59
C PRO A 496 -30.70 34.43 -6.56
N ASP A 497 -30.10 34.80 -5.43
CA ASP A 497 -30.61 35.61 -4.30
C ASP A 497 -31.81 35.07 -3.48
N GLY A 498 -31.71 34.83 -2.17
CA GLY A 498 -30.61 35.08 -1.25
C GLY A 498 -30.75 34.29 0.05
N GLY A 499 -29.59 33.98 0.65
CA GLY A 499 -29.47 33.35 1.96
C GLY A 499 -29.14 31.86 1.94
N VAL A 500 -27.85 31.55 2.09
CA VAL A 500 -27.27 30.28 2.60
C VAL A 500 -27.47 29.04 1.71
N GLY A 501 -26.55 28.84 0.76
CA GLY A 501 -26.51 27.71 -0.19
C GLY A 501 -25.70 26.49 0.29
N ARG A 502 -26.20 25.30 -0.05
CA ARG A 502 -25.76 23.94 0.31
C ARG A 502 -24.45 23.55 -0.40
N GLN A 503 -23.43 23.09 0.34
CA GLN A 503 -22.15 22.61 -0.20
C GLN A 503 -22.25 21.14 -0.65
N THR A 504 -21.66 20.79 -1.81
CA THR A 504 -21.57 19.43 -2.34
C THR A 504 -20.22 18.78 -1.95
N MET A 505 -20.11 17.44 -2.04
CA MET A 505 -18.88 16.69 -1.69
C MET A 505 -17.60 17.19 -2.38
N HIS A 506 -17.71 17.78 -3.57
CA HIS A 506 -16.59 18.42 -4.27
C HIS A 506 -16.23 19.80 -3.71
N ALA A 507 -17.19 20.59 -3.23
CA ALA A 507 -16.92 21.85 -2.55
C ALA A 507 -16.16 21.65 -1.24
N THR A 508 -16.22 20.44 -0.65
CA THR A 508 -15.51 20.11 0.59
C THR A 508 -14.10 19.55 0.36
N ALA A 509 -13.80 18.94 -0.78
CA ALA A 509 -12.42 18.64 -1.18
C ALA A 509 -11.61 19.93 -1.39
N VAL A 510 -12.26 20.98 -1.90
CA VAL A 510 -11.72 22.36 -1.98
C VAL A 510 -11.51 23.00 -0.59
N LEU A 511 -12.27 22.58 0.43
CA LEU A 511 -12.10 23.03 1.82
C LEU A 511 -11.03 22.23 2.59
N ALA A 512 -10.58 21.10 2.04
CA ALA A 512 -9.61 20.19 2.67
C ALA A 512 -8.19 20.30 2.08
N ALA A 513 -8.07 20.73 0.82
CA ALA A 513 -6.77 21.03 0.24
C ALA A 513 -6.10 22.18 0.98
N VAL A 514 -4.90 21.94 1.53
CA VAL A 514 -4.14 22.96 2.25
C VAL A 514 -3.77 24.06 1.25
N PRO A 515 -4.26 25.30 1.44
CA PRO A 515 -3.85 26.41 0.59
C PRO A 515 -2.34 26.59 0.72
N ASP A 516 -1.66 26.90 -0.38
CA ASP A 516 -0.27 27.32 -0.30
C ASP A 516 -0.15 28.62 0.53
N ARG A 517 1.08 29.09 0.76
CA ARG A 517 1.35 30.32 1.52
C ARG A 517 0.60 31.56 0.98
N ASP A 518 0.19 31.51 -0.28
CA ASP A 518 -0.50 32.58 -1.01
C ASP A 518 -2.03 32.34 -1.08
N GLY A 519 -2.52 31.28 -0.41
CA GLY A 519 -3.92 30.91 -0.32
C GLY A 519 -4.46 30.22 -1.57
N VAL A 520 -3.61 29.67 -2.44
CA VAL A 520 -3.99 29.00 -3.67
C VAL A 520 -4.07 27.49 -3.45
N VAL A 521 -5.14 26.88 -3.96
CA VAL A 521 -5.43 25.45 -3.91
C VAL A 521 -5.26 24.86 -5.31
N TYR A 522 -4.53 23.77 -5.44
CA TYR A 522 -4.33 23.06 -6.71
C TYR A 522 -5.13 21.76 -6.70
N ARG A 523 -5.83 21.46 -7.80
CA ARG A 523 -6.66 20.25 -7.93
C ARG A 523 -6.83 19.83 -9.40
N PRO A 524 -7.17 18.57 -9.69
CA PRO A 524 -7.55 18.16 -11.04
C PRO A 524 -8.72 19.00 -11.58
N LEU A 525 -8.71 19.24 -12.89
CA LEU A 525 -9.78 19.97 -13.59
C LEU A 525 -11.03 19.08 -13.69
N ALA A 526 -12.18 19.58 -13.23
CA ALA A 526 -13.44 18.88 -13.37
C ALA A 526 -14.24 19.41 -14.57
N ALA A 527 -15.16 18.59 -15.12
CA ALA A 527 -16.05 19.02 -16.20
C ALA A 527 -16.89 20.26 -15.82
N SER A 528 -17.20 20.45 -14.54
CA SER A 528 -17.92 21.63 -14.03
C SER A 528 -17.11 22.92 -14.12
N ASP A 529 -15.79 22.85 -14.22
CA ASP A 529 -14.91 24.01 -14.36
C ASP A 529 -14.78 24.47 -15.81
N ALA A 530 -15.26 23.70 -16.79
CA ALA A 530 -15.16 24.01 -18.21
C ALA A 530 -15.64 25.42 -18.59
N PRO A 531 -16.75 25.98 -18.02
CA PRO A 531 -17.14 27.36 -18.28
C PRO A 531 -16.12 28.38 -17.75
N ALA A 532 -15.55 28.12 -16.57
CA ALA A 532 -14.57 29.01 -15.93
C ALA A 532 -13.23 28.97 -16.65
N VAL A 533 -12.80 27.79 -17.12
CA VAL A 533 -11.62 27.62 -17.97
C VAL A 533 -11.82 28.32 -19.30
N ALA A 534 -12.96 28.12 -19.98
CA ALA A 534 -13.25 28.82 -21.24
C ALA A 534 -13.27 30.35 -21.08
N ALA A 535 -13.78 30.87 -19.95
CA ALA A 535 -13.75 32.29 -19.63
C ALA A 535 -12.32 32.81 -19.33
N LEU A 536 -11.45 31.99 -18.74
CA LEU A 536 -10.04 32.32 -18.56
C LEU A 536 -9.26 32.24 -19.90
N GLU A 537 -9.49 31.19 -20.70
CA GLU A 537 -8.95 31.02 -22.05
C GLU A 537 -9.28 32.23 -22.93
N ALA A 538 -10.55 32.65 -22.98
CA ALA A 538 -10.99 33.79 -23.80
C ALA A 538 -10.26 35.09 -23.44
N ARG A 539 -9.87 35.26 -22.17
CA ARG A 539 -9.12 36.43 -21.70
C ARG A 539 -7.62 36.30 -21.91
N ALA A 540 -7.07 35.10 -21.75
CA ALA A 540 -5.62 34.86 -21.73
C ALA A 540 -5.03 34.45 -23.09
N LEU A 541 -5.82 33.81 -23.96
CA LEU A 541 -5.34 33.11 -25.16
C LEU A 541 -6.01 33.60 -26.47
N GLY A 542 -6.90 34.59 -26.39
CA GLY A 542 -7.42 35.30 -27.57
C GLY A 542 -8.09 34.37 -28.59
N SER A 543 -7.61 34.38 -29.83
CA SER A 543 -8.20 33.61 -30.93
C SER A 543 -8.01 32.10 -30.84
N ASP A 544 -7.09 31.61 -30.00
CA ASP A 544 -6.87 30.17 -29.76
C ASP A 544 -7.57 29.67 -28.50
N ALA A 545 -8.43 30.49 -27.91
CA ALA A 545 -9.23 30.12 -26.76
C ALA A 545 -10.20 28.98 -27.10
N TRP A 546 -10.19 27.94 -26.28
CA TRP A 546 -11.13 26.85 -26.37
C TRP A 546 -12.51 27.26 -25.87
N SER A 547 -13.54 26.78 -26.57
CA SER A 547 -14.92 26.85 -26.08
C SER A 547 -15.12 25.89 -24.92
N GLU A 548 -16.12 26.16 -24.08
CA GLU A 548 -16.54 25.28 -22.98
C GLU A 548 -16.69 23.82 -23.43
N ARG A 549 -17.29 23.61 -24.62
CA ARG A 549 -17.47 22.28 -25.20
C ARG A 549 -16.15 21.58 -25.50
N LEU A 550 -15.17 22.29 -26.04
CA LEU A 550 -13.84 21.72 -26.34
C LEU A 550 -13.08 21.36 -25.06
N VAL A 551 -13.19 22.20 -24.02
CA VAL A 551 -12.62 21.89 -22.70
C VAL A 551 -13.25 20.62 -22.14
N ALA A 552 -14.58 20.48 -22.22
CA ALA A 552 -15.28 19.29 -21.75
C ALA A 552 -14.93 18.02 -22.56
N ASP A 553 -14.79 18.13 -23.88
CA ASP A 553 -14.44 17.00 -24.75
C ASP A 553 -13.01 16.47 -24.45
N GLU A 554 -12.05 17.35 -24.15
CA GLU A 554 -10.67 16.98 -23.80
C GLU A 554 -10.53 16.32 -22.43
N LEU A 555 -11.41 16.63 -21.47
CA LEU A 555 -11.40 16.02 -20.13
C LEU A 555 -11.77 14.53 -20.14
N SER A 556 -12.43 14.06 -21.20
CA SER A 556 -12.91 12.67 -21.30
C SER A 556 -11.87 11.67 -21.84
N GLN A 557 -10.74 12.17 -22.36
CA GLN A 557 -9.75 11.36 -23.05
C GLN A 557 -8.74 10.71 -22.09
N ARG A 558 -8.32 9.48 -22.44
CA ARG A 558 -7.53 8.62 -21.56
C ARG A 558 -6.06 9.09 -21.44
N ASP A 559 -5.53 9.70 -22.45
CA ASP A 559 -4.13 10.13 -22.57
C ASP A 559 -3.91 11.59 -22.10
N ARG A 560 -4.90 12.20 -21.42
CA ARG A 560 -4.85 13.60 -20.97
C ARG A 560 -4.70 13.75 -19.47
N SER A 561 -4.00 14.79 -19.03
CA SER A 561 -3.99 15.29 -17.65
C SER A 561 -4.32 16.78 -17.62
N TRP A 562 -5.11 17.20 -16.63
CA TRP A 562 -5.60 18.58 -16.49
C TRP A 562 -5.69 18.99 -15.01
N TRP A 563 -5.17 20.17 -14.70
CA TRP A 563 -5.11 20.74 -13.36
C TRP A 563 -5.59 22.19 -13.33
N VAL A 564 -6.14 22.61 -12.20
CA VAL A 564 -6.54 23.99 -11.92
C VAL A 564 -5.92 24.50 -10.62
N ALA A 565 -5.76 25.81 -10.58
CA ALA A 565 -5.39 26.58 -9.39
C ALA A 565 -6.59 27.47 -9.02
N GLU A 566 -6.97 27.44 -7.75
CA GLU A 566 -8.16 28.09 -7.23
C GLU A 566 -7.81 28.94 -6.01
N HIS A 567 -8.35 30.15 -5.93
CA HIS A 567 -8.25 31.00 -4.75
C HIS A 567 -9.65 31.41 -4.29
N ALA A 568 -10.00 31.10 -3.04
CA ALA A 568 -11.27 31.46 -2.42
C ALA A 568 -12.52 31.12 -3.26
N GLY A 569 -12.58 29.94 -3.88
CA GLY A 569 -13.73 29.53 -4.69
C GLY A 569 -13.65 29.90 -6.17
N ARG A 570 -12.58 30.60 -6.60
CA ARG A 570 -12.43 31.13 -7.96
C ARG A 570 -11.19 30.57 -8.65
N LEU A 571 -11.36 30.08 -9.87
CA LEU A 571 -10.26 29.62 -10.72
C LEU A 571 -9.34 30.79 -11.10
N VAL A 572 -8.07 30.67 -10.75
CA VAL A 572 -7.01 31.66 -11.01
C VAL A 572 -5.94 31.15 -11.99
N GLY A 573 -5.90 29.84 -12.25
CA GLY A 573 -5.05 29.26 -13.30
C GLY A 573 -5.45 27.83 -13.65
N TYR A 574 -4.94 27.32 -14.77
CA TYR A 574 -5.06 25.92 -15.17
C TYR A 574 -3.92 25.51 -16.10
N ALA A 575 -3.69 24.20 -16.21
CA ALA A 575 -2.80 23.62 -17.18
C ALA A 575 -3.31 22.25 -17.63
N GLY A 576 -3.02 21.85 -18.85
CA GLY A 576 -3.25 20.49 -19.33
C GLY A 576 -2.29 20.03 -20.40
N GLY A 577 -2.16 18.71 -20.50
CA GLY A 577 -1.26 18.05 -21.42
C GLY A 577 -1.73 16.67 -21.85
N LEU A 578 -1.13 16.19 -22.92
CA LEU A 578 -1.29 14.86 -23.50
C LEU A 578 -0.02 14.05 -23.28
N VAL A 579 -0.14 12.83 -22.80
CA VAL A 579 0.99 11.87 -22.73
C VAL A 579 0.95 10.95 -23.92
N VAL A 580 1.97 11.04 -24.78
CA VAL A 580 2.09 10.23 -25.99
C VAL A 580 3.54 9.87 -26.24
N ASP A 581 3.81 8.61 -26.58
CA ASP A 581 5.15 8.08 -26.91
C ASP A 581 6.25 8.43 -25.87
N GLY A 582 5.90 8.42 -24.58
CA GLY A 582 6.85 8.72 -23.50
C GLY A 582 7.16 10.21 -23.32
N ASP A 583 6.38 11.11 -23.94
CA ASP A 583 6.49 12.56 -23.82
C ASP A 583 5.18 13.19 -23.31
N LEU A 584 5.30 14.16 -22.40
CA LEU A 584 4.20 15.07 -22.03
C LEU A 584 4.16 16.25 -22.98
N GLN A 585 3.21 16.25 -23.90
CA GLN A 585 2.87 17.41 -24.73
C GLN A 585 1.96 18.35 -23.96
N VAL A 586 2.50 19.46 -23.44
CA VAL A 586 1.69 20.47 -22.75
C VAL A 586 0.86 21.23 -23.78
N LEU A 587 -0.46 21.06 -23.69
CA LEU A 587 -1.41 21.64 -24.63
C LEU A 587 -1.76 23.08 -24.25
N LYS A 588 -1.99 23.32 -22.95
CA LYS A 588 -2.49 24.60 -22.45
C LYS A 588 -1.92 24.91 -21.08
N VAL A 589 -1.55 26.18 -20.87
CA VAL A 589 -1.26 26.74 -19.56
C VAL A 589 -1.76 28.18 -19.54
N ALA A 590 -2.57 28.54 -18.56
CA ALA A 590 -2.89 29.95 -18.34
C ALA A 590 -3.03 30.27 -16.85
N VAL A 591 -2.60 31.47 -16.48
CA VAL A 591 -2.80 32.06 -15.16
C VAL A 591 -3.34 33.47 -15.34
N GLU A 592 -4.36 33.82 -14.55
CA GLU A 592 -4.97 35.14 -14.54
C GLU A 592 -3.92 36.23 -14.22
N ASP A 593 -3.98 37.37 -14.90
CA ASP A 593 -2.94 38.42 -14.87
C ASP A 593 -2.55 38.84 -13.45
N ALA A 594 -3.53 38.99 -12.55
CA ALA A 594 -3.34 39.39 -11.15
C ALA A 594 -2.59 38.34 -10.30
N TRP A 595 -2.53 37.09 -10.77
CA TRP A 595 -1.98 35.93 -10.07
C TRP A 595 -0.66 35.42 -10.71
N ARG A 596 -0.19 36.09 -11.76
CA ARG A 596 1.09 35.78 -12.37
C ARG A 596 2.24 36.15 -11.45
N ARG A 597 3.41 35.54 -11.68
CA ARG A 597 4.65 35.72 -10.89
C ARG A 597 4.59 35.19 -9.45
N LEU A 598 3.52 34.52 -9.04
CA LEU A 598 3.41 33.82 -7.75
C LEU A 598 3.86 32.35 -7.78
N GLY A 599 4.27 31.84 -8.94
CA GLY A 599 4.71 30.45 -9.11
C GLY A 599 3.60 29.46 -9.51
N ILE A 600 2.34 29.90 -9.59
CA ILE A 600 1.18 29.05 -9.93
C ILE A 600 1.38 28.20 -11.20
N ALA A 601 1.86 28.81 -12.30
CA ALA A 601 2.10 28.07 -13.55
C ALA A 601 3.17 26.97 -13.40
N ARG A 602 4.18 27.20 -12.54
CA ARG A 602 5.22 26.20 -12.25
C ARG A 602 4.62 25.03 -11.49
N THR A 603 3.80 25.31 -10.47
CA THR A 603 3.14 24.27 -9.67
C THR A 603 2.17 23.45 -10.52
N LEU A 604 1.35 24.10 -11.35
CA LEU A 604 0.46 23.41 -12.29
C LEU A 604 1.20 22.51 -13.27
N LEU A 605 2.32 22.98 -13.84
CA LEU A 605 3.16 22.17 -14.72
C LEU A 605 3.85 21.01 -13.99
N ALA A 606 4.21 21.18 -12.72
CA ALA A 606 4.79 20.11 -11.93
C ALA A 606 3.78 19.00 -11.64
N HIS A 607 2.52 19.33 -11.36
CA HIS A 607 1.46 18.33 -11.22
C HIS A 607 1.18 17.58 -12.53
N LEU A 608 1.14 18.29 -13.67
CA LEU A 608 1.07 17.62 -14.97
C LEU A 608 2.25 16.69 -15.22
N ALA A 609 3.44 17.12 -14.83
CA ALA A 609 4.65 16.32 -14.98
C ALA A 609 4.63 15.08 -14.10
N GLU A 610 4.09 15.17 -12.87
CA GLU A 610 3.88 14.03 -11.98
C GLU A 610 2.91 13.01 -12.59
N ASP A 611 1.74 13.45 -13.06
CA ASP A 611 0.79 12.59 -13.76
C ASP A 611 1.41 11.93 -14.99
N ALA A 612 2.24 12.67 -15.74
CA ALA A 612 2.90 12.15 -16.92
C ALA A 612 3.98 11.09 -16.60
N ARG A 613 4.73 11.25 -15.50
CA ARG A 613 5.67 10.20 -15.02
C ARG A 613 4.93 8.91 -14.72
N ASN A 614 3.78 9.00 -14.06
CA ASN A 614 2.92 7.85 -13.76
C ASN A 614 2.38 7.16 -15.02
N LEU A 615 2.31 7.89 -16.14
CA LEU A 615 1.90 7.38 -17.45
C LEU A 615 3.09 6.99 -18.35
N GLY A 616 4.32 6.92 -17.80
CA GLY A 616 5.50 6.47 -18.52
C GLY A 616 6.22 7.55 -19.33
N ALA A 617 5.89 8.82 -19.16
CA ALA A 617 6.64 9.92 -19.77
C ALA A 617 7.98 10.14 -19.08
N SER A 618 8.99 10.51 -19.86
CA SER A 618 10.32 10.91 -19.37
C SER A 618 10.72 12.32 -19.81
N THR A 619 10.06 12.85 -20.84
CA THR A 619 10.30 14.18 -21.40
C THR A 619 9.01 15.00 -21.46
N CYS A 620 9.16 16.30 -21.66
CA CYS A 620 8.06 17.22 -21.88
C CYS A 620 8.34 18.10 -23.08
N SER A 621 7.33 18.32 -23.92
CA SER A 621 7.37 19.25 -25.03
C SER A 621 6.17 20.20 -25.03
N LEU A 622 6.34 21.37 -25.65
CA LEU A 622 5.28 22.36 -25.84
C LEU A 622 5.54 23.28 -27.02
N GLU A 623 4.47 23.87 -27.54
CA GLU A 623 4.51 24.95 -28.51
C GLU A 623 4.13 26.29 -27.87
N VAL A 624 5.00 27.29 -28.04
CA VAL A 624 4.80 28.65 -27.49
C VAL A 624 4.96 29.71 -28.59
N ARG A 625 4.12 30.75 -28.57
CA ARG A 625 4.18 31.88 -29.51
C ARG A 625 5.59 32.44 -29.63
N ALA A 626 6.07 32.60 -30.86
CA ALA A 626 7.41 33.12 -31.14
C ALA A 626 7.62 34.52 -30.56
N SER A 627 6.56 35.32 -30.43
CA SER A 627 6.56 36.65 -29.80
C SER A 627 6.48 36.63 -28.27
N ASN A 628 6.20 35.48 -27.64
CA ASN A 628 6.03 35.38 -26.19
C ASN A 628 7.36 35.08 -25.47
N ASP A 629 8.26 36.06 -25.48
CA ASP A 629 9.60 35.96 -24.88
C ASP A 629 9.55 35.63 -23.38
N ALA A 630 8.53 36.13 -22.67
CA ALA A 630 8.36 35.89 -21.25
C ALA A 630 8.03 34.42 -20.95
N ALA A 631 7.17 33.78 -21.75
CA ALA A 631 6.85 32.37 -21.60
C ALA A 631 8.04 31.49 -22.03
N GLN A 632 8.70 31.81 -23.15
CA GLN A 632 9.92 31.10 -23.57
C GLN A 632 11.01 31.13 -22.49
N ALA A 633 11.25 32.29 -21.87
CA ALA A 633 12.18 32.40 -20.76
C ALA A 633 11.73 31.59 -19.53
N PHE A 634 10.44 31.57 -19.21
CA PHE A 634 9.89 30.75 -18.12
C PHE A 634 10.11 29.25 -18.35
N TYR A 635 9.82 28.75 -19.55
CA TYR A 635 10.05 27.34 -19.90
C TYR A 635 11.54 26.97 -19.91
N ALA A 636 12.41 27.88 -20.35
CA ALA A 636 13.86 27.71 -20.23
C ALA A 636 14.32 27.54 -18.77
N HIS A 637 13.71 28.24 -17.81
CA HIS A 637 13.99 28.05 -16.38
C HIS A 637 13.44 26.73 -15.81
N LEU A 638 12.57 26.03 -16.54
CA LEU A 638 12.14 24.67 -16.22
C LEU A 638 13.02 23.61 -16.89
N GLY A 639 14.06 24.01 -17.62
CA GLY A 639 14.98 23.10 -18.31
C GLY A 639 14.59 22.78 -19.76
N LEU A 640 13.55 23.42 -20.32
CA LEU A 640 13.17 23.22 -21.73
C LEU A 640 14.05 24.06 -22.66
N VAL A 641 14.49 23.45 -23.75
CA VAL A 641 15.29 24.10 -24.79
C VAL A 641 14.49 24.23 -26.08
N ARG A 642 14.73 25.29 -26.85
CA ARG A 642 14.08 25.49 -28.15
C ARG A 642 14.71 24.53 -29.17
N VAL A 643 13.91 23.63 -29.70
CA VAL A 643 14.34 22.60 -30.67
C VAL A 643 13.89 22.90 -32.10
N GLY A 644 12.89 23.76 -32.28
CA GLY A 644 12.38 24.09 -33.61
C GLY A 644 11.41 25.25 -33.65
N VAL A 645 10.84 25.47 -34.84
CA VAL A 645 9.77 26.44 -35.10
C VAL A 645 8.74 25.79 -36.01
N ARG A 646 7.47 25.97 -35.67
CA ARG A 646 6.32 25.58 -36.49
C ARG A 646 5.73 26.83 -37.15
N PRO A 647 5.93 27.02 -38.47
CA PRO A 647 5.47 28.23 -39.14
C PRO A 647 3.95 28.32 -39.20
N ARG A 648 3.37 29.50 -38.95
CA ARG A 648 1.93 29.79 -39.04
C ARG A 648 1.05 28.79 -38.27
N TYR A 649 1.45 28.48 -37.04
CA TYR A 649 0.79 27.49 -36.18
C TYR A 649 -0.48 28.04 -35.54
N TYR A 650 -0.45 29.27 -35.03
CA TYR A 650 -1.58 29.88 -34.35
C TYR A 650 -2.64 30.38 -35.34
N SER A 651 -3.88 30.51 -34.88
CA SER A 651 -5.04 30.89 -35.72
C SER A 651 -4.90 32.26 -36.40
N ASP A 652 -4.06 33.15 -35.88
CA ASP A 652 -3.71 34.44 -36.45
C ASP A 652 -2.51 34.40 -37.41
N GLY A 653 -1.95 33.21 -37.66
CA GLY A 653 -0.81 32.99 -38.55
C GLY A 653 0.56 33.21 -37.89
N GLU A 654 0.64 33.36 -36.57
CA GLU A 654 1.92 33.44 -35.87
C GLU A 654 2.64 32.09 -35.82
N ASP A 655 3.97 32.13 -35.85
CA ASP A 655 4.84 30.96 -35.67
C ASP A 655 4.87 30.52 -34.18
N ALA A 656 5.03 29.22 -33.96
CA ALA A 656 5.29 28.67 -32.63
C ALA A 656 6.74 28.19 -32.49
N ALA A 657 7.43 28.59 -31.44
CA ALA A 657 8.66 27.93 -31.02
C ALA A 657 8.33 26.60 -30.35
N ILE A 658 8.96 25.52 -30.79
CA ILE A 658 8.85 24.20 -30.18
C ILE A 658 9.93 24.12 -29.11
N MET A 659 9.53 23.88 -27.87
CA MET A 659 10.43 23.70 -26.73
C MET A 659 10.29 22.29 -26.15
N GLN A 660 11.41 21.66 -25.80
CA GLN A 660 11.44 20.31 -25.25
C GLN A 660 12.50 20.21 -24.15
N GLY A 661 12.24 19.41 -23.12
CA GLY A 661 13.16 19.21 -22.00
C GLY A 661 12.74 18.07 -21.08
N PRO A 662 13.38 17.93 -19.91
CA PRO A 662 12.96 16.97 -18.90
C PRO A 662 11.60 17.38 -18.31
N LEU A 663 10.91 16.42 -17.69
CA LEU A 663 9.68 16.69 -16.94
C LEU A 663 9.94 17.68 -15.79
N PRO A 664 9.21 18.81 -15.71
CA PRO A 664 9.38 19.79 -14.64
C PRO A 664 9.28 19.16 -13.25
N LEU A 665 10.19 19.54 -12.35
CA LEU A 665 10.16 19.17 -10.93
C LEU A 665 9.45 20.26 -10.13
N ALA A 666 8.64 19.89 -9.15
CA ALA A 666 8.09 20.86 -8.20
C ALA A 666 9.21 21.40 -7.29
N ALA A 667 9.06 22.66 -6.83
CA ALA A 667 9.96 23.26 -5.83
C ALA A 667 9.74 22.64 -4.42
N HIS A 668 8.63 21.92 -4.26
CA HIS A 668 8.26 21.10 -3.12
C HIS A 668 7.73 19.77 -3.66
N ASP A 669 8.47 18.69 -3.51
CA ASP A 669 8.06 17.31 -3.78
C ASP A 669 9.07 16.47 -2.99
N VAL A 670 8.74 15.62 -2.02
CA VAL A 670 7.63 14.70 -1.79
C VAL A 670 6.92 15.13 -0.51
N ALA A 671 5.58 15.06 -0.47
CA ALA A 671 4.78 15.38 0.72
C ALA A 671 5.03 16.77 1.34
N GLY A 672 5.33 17.79 0.52
CA GLY A 672 5.53 19.17 0.97
C GLY A 672 6.95 19.52 1.43
N MET A 673 7.92 18.60 1.31
CA MET A 673 9.31 18.88 1.69
C MET A 673 10.09 19.66 0.60
N HIS A 674 11.02 20.51 1.03
CA HIS A 674 11.92 21.25 0.15
C HIS A 674 13.05 20.33 -0.31
N LEU A 675 13.06 19.95 -1.60
CA LEU A 675 14.21 19.28 -2.22
C LEU A 675 15.39 20.25 -2.33
N GLN A 676 16.32 20.16 -1.39
CA GLN A 676 17.68 20.67 -1.62
C GLN A 676 18.49 19.56 -2.25
N ARG A 677 18.83 19.69 -3.54
CA ARG A 677 20.04 19.03 -4.05
C ARG A 677 21.17 19.48 -3.13
N LEU A 678 21.90 18.53 -2.54
CA LEU A 678 23.19 18.81 -1.93
C LEU A 678 24.11 19.37 -3.02
N GLN A 679 24.11 20.69 -3.19
CA GLN A 679 25.12 21.38 -3.95
C GLN A 679 26.37 21.36 -3.07
N SER A 680 27.29 20.46 -3.36
CA SER A 680 28.69 20.66 -3.01
C SER A 680 29.16 21.93 -3.73
N ASP A 681 29.60 22.91 -2.96
CA ASP A 681 30.31 24.08 -3.47
C ASP A 681 31.50 23.63 -4.31
N GLU A 682 31.49 23.89 -5.62
CA GLU A 682 32.68 24.23 -6.41
C GLU A 682 32.28 24.81 -7.80
N GLY A 683 32.76 26.04 -8.10
CA GLY A 683 32.53 26.80 -9.35
C GLY A 683 33.36 26.30 -10.56
N PRO A 684 33.42 27.02 -11.72
CA PRO A 684 33.97 28.38 -11.79
C PRO A 684 33.43 29.31 -12.93
N ALA A 685 33.65 30.63 -12.83
CA ALA A 685 33.80 31.51 -14.00
C ALA A 685 34.72 32.71 -13.69
N ALA A 686 35.63 32.95 -14.64
CA ALA A 686 36.85 33.74 -14.54
C ALA A 686 36.68 35.27 -14.47
N GLY A 687 37.71 35.96 -13.94
CA GLY A 687 37.94 37.39 -14.16
C GLY A 687 38.95 38.06 -13.21
N ASP A 688 40.24 37.95 -13.52
CA ASP A 688 41.39 38.80 -13.18
C ASP A 688 41.38 39.66 -11.89
N THR A 689 42.32 39.39 -10.97
CA THR A 689 43.56 40.18 -10.82
C THR A 689 44.45 39.60 -9.70
N ALA A 690 45.74 39.48 -10.01
CA ALA A 690 46.79 39.00 -9.13
C ALA A 690 47.11 39.98 -7.98
N ALA A 691 47.40 39.47 -6.78
CA ALA A 691 48.55 39.87 -5.96
C ALA A 691 48.63 39.14 -4.59
N CYS A 692 49.74 38.43 -4.41
CA CYS A 692 50.57 38.37 -3.20
C CYS A 692 50.17 37.49 -1.99
N ILE A 693 51.10 36.58 -1.70
CA ILE A 693 51.26 35.73 -0.52
C ILE A 693 51.74 36.55 0.70
N GLY A 694 50.98 36.45 1.81
CA GLY A 694 51.41 36.48 3.23
C GLY A 694 51.83 37.82 3.88
N PRO A 695 52.01 37.88 5.22
CA PRO A 695 51.55 36.98 6.30
C PRO A 695 50.84 37.71 7.47
N ALA A 696 50.18 36.91 8.32
CA ALA A 696 49.92 37.11 9.76
C ALA A 696 49.26 38.42 10.26
N ASP A 697 48.13 38.27 10.97
CA ASP A 697 48.16 38.62 12.39
C ASP A 697 47.27 37.70 13.23
N SER A 698 47.96 36.92 14.04
CA SER A 698 47.47 35.97 15.02
C SER A 698 47.37 36.67 16.38
N ALA A 699 46.16 36.95 16.86
CA ALA A 699 45.94 37.21 18.28
C ALA A 699 44.48 36.98 18.68
N LYS A 700 44.20 35.76 19.18
CA LYS A 700 43.17 35.34 20.16
C LYS A 700 42.42 34.06 19.77
N VAL A 701 43.15 32.97 19.55
CA VAL A 701 42.69 31.63 19.96
C VAL A 701 43.93 30.84 20.42
N GLN A 702 44.27 31.00 21.69
CA GLN A 702 45.12 30.10 22.48
C GLN A 702 44.55 30.18 23.90
N ARG A 703 44.40 29.12 24.68
CA ARG A 703 44.80 27.72 24.59
C ARG A 703 44.08 27.07 25.77
N LEU A 704 43.41 25.93 25.56
CA LEU A 704 43.42 24.80 26.49
C LEU A 704 43.11 23.54 25.68
N SER A 705 44.07 23.17 24.83
CA SER A 705 44.32 21.76 24.50
C SER A 705 45.78 21.50 24.87
N GLU A 706 45.99 20.65 25.86
CA GLU A 706 47.13 19.72 25.95
C GLU A 706 47.07 18.98 27.28
N SER A 707 46.43 17.82 27.27
CA SER A 707 47.07 16.55 27.62
C SER A 707 46.02 15.44 27.57
N GLU A 708 46.12 14.54 26.60
CA GLU A 708 46.06 13.09 26.85
C GLU A 708 46.39 12.34 25.54
N GLN A 709 47.34 11.42 25.64
CA GLN A 709 47.77 10.48 24.61
C GLN A 709 46.58 9.60 24.15
N PRO A 710 46.64 9.00 22.95
CA PRO A 710 45.64 8.00 22.56
C PRO A 710 45.63 6.87 23.59
N PRO A 711 44.47 6.50 24.18
CA PRO A 711 44.43 5.42 25.14
C PRO A 711 44.63 4.09 24.41
N ALA A 712 45.23 3.13 25.12
CA ALA A 712 45.31 1.73 24.71
C ALA A 712 43.90 1.14 24.44
N PRO A 713 43.78 0.10 23.59
CA PRO A 713 42.51 -0.43 23.11
C PRO A 713 41.80 -1.34 24.13
N ASP A 714 41.69 -0.91 25.38
CA ASP A 714 41.00 -1.66 26.44
C ASP A 714 40.40 -0.72 27.49
N SER A 715 39.24 -0.09 27.19
CA SER A 715 38.19 0.28 28.17
C SER A 715 36.99 1.02 27.50
N PRO A 716 35.73 0.61 27.73
CA PRO A 716 34.57 1.20 27.08
C PRO A 716 34.13 2.49 27.78
N LYS A 717 34.29 3.65 27.14
CA LYS A 717 33.44 4.82 27.42
C LYS A 717 32.21 4.70 26.53
N ALA A 718 31.15 4.10 27.07
CA ALA A 718 29.89 3.87 26.36
C ALA A 718 29.34 5.20 25.81
N GLN A 719 29.39 5.38 24.48
CA GLN A 719 28.57 6.38 23.82
C GLN A 719 27.11 5.93 23.97
N SER A 720 26.22 6.85 24.34
CA SER A 720 24.79 6.54 24.44
C SER A 720 24.23 6.24 23.04
N PRO A 721 23.44 5.16 22.86
CA PRO A 721 23.02 4.72 21.53
C PRO A 721 22.18 5.77 20.81
N VAL A 722 22.26 5.82 19.48
CA VAL A 722 21.44 6.67 18.61
C VAL A 722 20.65 5.77 17.67
N ILE A 723 19.33 5.91 17.66
CA ILE A 723 18.42 5.01 16.92
C ILE A 723 17.59 5.82 15.96
N LEU A 724 17.58 5.41 14.70
CA LEU A 724 16.62 5.87 13.69
C LEU A 724 15.40 4.94 13.74
N ALA A 725 14.19 5.49 13.77
CA ALA A 725 12.96 4.71 13.67
C ALA A 725 12.09 5.19 12.51
N ILE A 726 11.35 4.26 11.90
CA ILE A 726 10.51 4.49 10.72
C ILE A 726 9.08 4.02 10.99
N GLU A 727 8.10 4.82 10.57
CA GLU A 727 6.67 4.50 10.61
C GLU A 727 6.08 4.63 9.20
N SER A 728 5.39 3.58 8.74
CA SER A 728 4.79 3.49 7.41
C SER A 728 3.59 2.52 7.39
N SER A 729 2.82 2.44 8.48
CA SER A 729 1.74 1.47 8.63
C SER A 729 0.47 1.80 7.82
N CYS A 730 0.22 3.08 7.52
CA CYS A 730 -1.00 3.53 6.85
C CYS A 730 -0.74 4.63 5.81
N ASP A 731 -1.02 5.91 6.12
CA ASP A 731 -0.93 7.04 5.18
C ASP A 731 0.06 8.13 5.62
N GLU A 732 0.85 7.88 6.66
CA GLU A 732 1.99 8.71 7.06
C GLU A 732 3.31 7.98 6.82
N THR A 733 4.24 8.64 6.13
CA THR A 733 5.65 8.22 6.09
C THR A 733 6.41 9.05 7.11
N ALA A 734 6.94 8.45 8.16
CA ALA A 734 7.63 9.19 9.20
C ALA A 734 8.97 8.57 9.57
N ALA A 735 9.91 9.42 10.00
CA ALA A 735 11.19 9.00 10.56
C ALA A 735 11.59 9.90 11.74
N ALA A 736 12.19 9.29 12.77
CA ALA A 736 12.60 9.99 13.98
C ALA A 736 13.92 9.44 14.49
N VAL A 737 14.74 10.31 15.08
CA VAL A 737 16.00 9.92 15.73
C VAL A 737 15.86 10.12 17.23
N VAL A 738 16.21 9.10 18.01
CA VAL A 738 16.24 9.16 19.48
C VAL A 738 17.63 8.87 20.03
N ASP A 739 18.03 9.58 21.08
CA ASP A 739 19.28 9.29 21.80
C ASP A 739 19.10 8.29 22.94
N GLY A 740 20.21 7.77 23.48
CA GLY A 740 20.18 6.73 24.51
C GLY A 740 19.60 7.16 25.85
N ARG A 741 19.22 8.44 26.01
CA ARG A 741 18.49 8.96 27.18
C ARG A 741 16.97 9.00 26.94
N GLY A 742 16.51 8.68 25.74
CA GLY A 742 15.10 8.78 25.34
C GLY A 742 14.70 10.19 24.86
N VAL A 743 15.67 11.05 24.51
CA VAL A 743 15.38 12.37 23.96
C VAL A 743 15.22 12.25 22.44
N LEU A 744 14.06 12.62 21.92
CA LEU A 744 13.82 12.75 20.49
C LEU A 744 14.63 13.94 19.94
N ARG A 745 15.47 13.64 18.95
CA ARG A 745 16.35 14.59 18.25
C ARG A 745 15.72 15.12 16.97
N SER A 746 14.80 14.36 16.39
CA SER A 746 13.96 14.71 15.25
C SER A 746 12.72 13.82 15.24
N ASP A 747 11.65 14.29 14.60
CA ASP A 747 10.41 13.54 14.32
C ASP A 747 9.75 14.19 13.09
N ILE A 748 9.98 13.59 11.92
CA ILE A 748 9.59 14.12 10.62
C ILE A 748 8.45 13.27 10.08
N VAL A 749 7.38 13.91 9.60
CA VAL A 749 6.18 13.25 9.08
C VAL A 749 5.83 13.82 7.72
N ALA A 750 5.75 12.94 6.73
CA ALA A 750 5.22 13.17 5.39
C ALA A 750 3.83 12.53 5.29
N SER A 751 2.78 13.35 5.40
CA SER A 751 1.39 12.89 5.36
C SER A 751 0.87 12.77 3.93
N GLN A 752 0.09 11.71 3.67
CA GLN A 752 -0.52 11.46 2.37
C GLN A 752 -2.00 11.87 2.31
N ILE A 753 -2.53 12.55 3.32
CA ILE A 753 -3.96 12.90 3.44
C ILE A 753 -4.51 13.54 2.16
N ASP A 754 -3.76 14.46 1.54
CA ASP A 754 -4.19 15.16 0.32
C ASP A 754 -4.36 14.20 -0.88
N PHE A 755 -3.55 13.14 -0.97
CA PHE A 755 -3.65 12.13 -2.03
C PHE A 755 -4.88 11.22 -1.86
N HIS A 756 -5.27 10.97 -0.61
CA HIS A 756 -6.39 10.07 -0.26
C HIS A 756 -7.74 10.81 -0.16
N ALA A 757 -7.70 12.13 0.05
CA ALA A 757 -8.89 12.96 0.21
C ALA A 757 -9.86 12.85 -0.98
N ARG A 758 -9.35 12.71 -2.21
CA ARG A 758 -10.16 12.54 -3.44
C ARG A 758 -10.99 11.25 -3.45
N PHE A 759 -10.49 10.19 -2.82
CA PHE A 759 -11.19 8.90 -2.71
C PHE A 759 -12.11 8.83 -1.47
N GLY A 760 -11.97 9.78 -0.55
CA GLY A 760 -12.73 9.84 0.70
C GLY A 760 -12.35 8.72 1.67
N GLY A 761 -11.07 8.33 1.68
CA GLY A 761 -10.46 7.30 2.52
C GLY A 761 -9.12 6.84 1.94
N VAL A 762 -8.31 6.17 2.75
CA VAL A 762 -6.99 5.66 2.33
C VAL A 762 -7.14 4.58 1.27
N VAL A 763 -6.41 4.74 0.16
CA VAL A 763 -6.28 3.72 -0.90
C VAL A 763 -4.96 2.97 -0.70
N PRO A 764 -4.97 1.67 -0.33
CA PRO A 764 -3.76 0.95 0.07
C PRO A 764 -2.64 0.95 -0.98
N GLU A 765 -3.01 0.81 -2.24
CA GLU A 765 -2.07 0.78 -3.36
C GLU A 765 -1.36 2.13 -3.55
N ILE A 766 -2.10 3.24 -3.46
CA ILE A 766 -1.53 4.60 -3.52
C ILE A 766 -0.65 4.86 -2.31
N ALA A 767 -1.10 4.41 -1.13
CA ALA A 767 -0.35 4.62 0.10
C ALA A 767 1.05 3.98 0.03
N SER A 768 1.09 2.73 -0.44
CA SER A 768 2.33 1.99 -0.67
C SER A 768 3.28 2.72 -1.64
N ARG A 769 2.76 3.31 -2.73
CA ARG A 769 3.56 4.08 -3.70
C ARG A 769 4.16 5.33 -3.06
N LYS A 770 3.35 6.09 -2.32
CA LYS A 770 3.79 7.33 -1.68
C LYS A 770 4.82 7.09 -0.58
N HIS A 771 4.79 5.95 0.13
CA HIS A 771 5.88 5.58 1.03
C HIS A 771 7.22 5.40 0.29
N ILE A 772 7.24 4.70 -0.85
CA ILE A 772 8.46 4.49 -1.65
C ILE A 772 9.06 5.81 -2.16
N GLU A 773 8.19 6.75 -2.55
CA GLU A 773 8.59 8.09 -2.98
C GLU A 773 9.19 8.90 -1.81
N ALA A 774 8.58 8.85 -0.63
CA ALA A 774 8.92 9.75 0.48
C ALA A 774 10.07 9.24 1.37
N ILE A 775 10.22 7.92 1.54
CA ILE A 775 10.99 7.32 2.63
C ILE A 775 12.45 7.81 2.72
N CYS A 776 13.14 7.94 1.58
CA CYS A 776 14.53 8.43 1.56
C CYS A 776 14.63 9.88 2.04
N GLY A 777 13.76 10.75 1.52
CA GLY A 777 13.74 12.17 1.88
C GLY A 777 13.41 12.38 3.36
N VAL A 778 12.44 11.63 3.87
CA VAL A 778 12.01 11.72 5.27
C VAL A 778 13.13 11.26 6.21
N CYS A 779 13.82 10.17 5.89
CA CYS A 779 14.96 9.70 6.69
C CYS A 779 16.15 10.68 6.61
N ALA A 780 16.46 11.23 5.43
CA ALA A 780 17.51 12.22 5.26
C ALA A 780 17.25 13.48 6.10
N GLU A 781 16.03 14.02 6.04
CA GLU A 781 15.65 15.18 6.85
C GLU A 781 15.71 14.87 8.36
N ALA A 782 15.23 13.70 8.78
CA ALA A 782 15.28 13.31 10.19
C ALA A 782 16.73 13.24 10.73
N LEU A 783 17.66 12.70 9.95
CA LEU A 783 19.08 12.64 10.28
C LEU A 783 19.74 14.03 10.28
N GLN A 784 19.42 14.85 9.27
CA GLN A 784 19.91 16.22 9.17
C GLN A 784 19.45 17.08 10.36
N VAL A 785 18.16 17.04 10.72
CA VAL A 785 17.60 17.76 11.88
C VAL A 785 18.21 17.27 13.18
N ALA A 786 18.47 15.96 13.31
CA ALA A 786 19.13 15.39 14.47
C ALA A 786 20.62 15.78 14.58
N GLY A 787 21.26 16.14 13.45
CA GLY A 787 22.69 16.36 13.34
C GLY A 787 23.49 15.06 13.46
N VAL A 788 23.00 13.99 12.83
CA VAL A 788 23.56 12.63 12.91
C VAL A 788 23.70 12.08 11.49
N ASP A 789 24.89 11.59 11.13
CA ASP A 789 25.08 10.85 9.88
C ASP A 789 24.70 9.37 10.04
N TRP A 790 24.36 8.69 8.93
CA TRP A 790 24.00 7.26 8.89
C TRP A 790 24.98 6.35 9.64
N CYS A 791 26.28 6.59 9.49
CA CYS A 791 27.34 5.78 10.12
C CYS A 791 27.42 5.91 11.65
N ASN A 792 26.70 6.86 12.25
CA ASN A 792 26.64 7.07 13.70
C ASN A 792 25.39 6.44 14.34
N LEU A 793 24.57 5.73 13.57
CA LEU A 793 23.42 5.00 14.11
C LEU A 793 23.88 3.71 14.78
N ASP A 794 23.26 3.38 15.91
CA ASP A 794 23.49 2.14 16.65
C ASP A 794 22.40 1.09 16.40
N ALA A 795 21.26 1.47 15.82
CA ALA A 795 20.19 0.56 15.37
C ALA A 795 19.20 1.29 14.44
N VAL A 796 18.45 0.49 13.68
CA VAL A 796 17.30 0.97 12.89
C VAL A 796 16.03 0.25 13.34
N GLY A 797 15.05 1.01 13.82
CA GLY A 797 13.73 0.54 14.21
C GLY A 797 12.67 0.78 13.14
N VAL A 798 11.64 -0.06 13.09
CA VAL A 798 10.53 0.11 12.15
C VAL A 798 9.24 -0.50 12.66
N THR A 799 8.13 0.12 12.29
CA THR A 799 6.82 -0.48 12.46
C THR A 799 6.65 -1.69 11.55
N TYR A 800 6.47 -2.88 12.13
CA TYR A 800 6.30 -4.14 11.37
C TYR A 800 4.84 -4.60 11.30
N ALA A 801 4.01 -4.21 12.29
CA ALA A 801 2.61 -4.57 12.41
C ALA A 801 1.90 -3.76 13.52
N PRO A 802 0.56 -3.75 13.60
CA PRO A 802 -0.36 -3.99 12.49
C PRO A 802 -0.41 -2.80 11.52
N GLY A 803 -1.03 -2.99 10.35
CA GLY A 803 -1.15 -1.94 9.33
C GLY A 803 -1.49 -2.48 7.94
N LEU A 804 -1.49 -1.60 6.93
CA LEU A 804 -1.65 -1.99 5.54
C LEU A 804 -0.39 -2.73 5.08
N VAL A 805 -0.49 -4.01 4.73
CA VAL A 805 0.69 -4.84 4.43
C VAL A 805 1.56 -4.25 3.31
N GLY A 806 0.95 -3.69 2.27
CA GLY A 806 1.67 -3.04 1.17
C GLY A 806 2.47 -1.82 1.61
N ALA A 807 1.99 -1.08 2.62
CA ALA A 807 2.66 0.08 3.20
C ALA A 807 3.76 -0.34 4.17
N LEU A 808 3.46 -1.29 5.07
CA LEU A 808 4.42 -1.83 6.05
C LEU A 808 5.65 -2.44 5.39
N VAL A 809 5.46 -3.20 4.30
CA VAL A 809 6.56 -3.84 3.56
C VAL A 809 7.58 -2.81 3.08
N VAL A 810 7.17 -1.59 2.71
CA VAL A 810 8.09 -0.53 2.28
C VAL A 810 9.01 -0.12 3.41
N GLY A 811 8.45 0.21 4.57
CA GLY A 811 9.23 0.57 5.76
C GLY A 811 10.14 -0.57 6.20
N VAL A 812 9.61 -1.78 6.33
CA VAL A 812 10.36 -2.97 6.77
C VAL A 812 11.54 -3.26 5.84
N ALA A 813 11.30 -3.31 4.53
CA ALA A 813 12.35 -3.59 3.53
C ALA A 813 13.44 -2.52 3.54
N PHE A 814 13.07 -1.23 3.61
CA PHE A 814 14.01 -0.12 3.70
C PHE A 814 14.83 -0.19 5.00
N ALA A 815 14.18 -0.37 6.15
CA ALA A 815 14.83 -0.42 7.45
C ALA A 815 15.81 -1.60 7.56
N LYS A 816 15.43 -2.77 7.04
CA LYS A 816 16.34 -3.91 6.93
C LYS A 816 17.55 -3.60 6.04
N GLY A 817 17.33 -2.99 4.88
CA GLY A 817 18.40 -2.60 3.96
C GLY A 817 19.41 -1.66 4.64
N ALA A 818 18.91 -0.66 5.37
CA ALA A 818 19.73 0.28 6.12
C ALA A 818 20.47 -0.39 7.30
N ALA A 819 19.77 -1.20 8.10
CA ALA A 819 20.38 -1.92 9.23
C ALA A 819 21.49 -2.88 8.77
N TRP A 820 21.21 -3.62 7.68
CA TRP A 820 22.19 -4.51 7.06
C TRP A 820 23.40 -3.74 6.53
N ALA A 821 23.18 -2.63 5.80
CA ALA A 821 24.28 -1.82 5.26
C ALA A 821 25.23 -1.30 6.35
N LEU A 822 24.69 -0.87 7.50
CA LEU A 822 25.46 -0.33 8.62
C LEU A 822 26.03 -1.40 9.55
N ASP A 823 25.62 -2.66 9.41
CA ASP A 823 25.91 -3.73 10.37
C ASP A 823 25.43 -3.44 11.79
N VAL A 824 24.21 -2.91 11.90
CA VAL A 824 23.56 -2.57 13.17
C VAL A 824 22.29 -3.38 13.39
N PRO A 825 21.85 -3.56 14.65
CA PRO A 825 20.60 -4.22 14.97
C PRO A 825 19.38 -3.65 14.23
N PHE A 826 18.52 -4.57 13.77
CA PHE A 826 17.21 -4.31 13.21
C PHE A 826 16.13 -4.53 14.29
N VAL A 827 15.26 -3.54 14.50
CA VAL A 827 14.27 -3.57 15.59
C VAL A 827 12.86 -3.46 15.03
N GLY A 828 12.10 -4.56 15.07
CA GLY A 828 10.65 -4.50 14.82
C GLY A 828 9.92 -3.86 15.99
N VAL A 829 8.93 -3.01 15.69
CA VAL A 829 8.07 -2.34 16.66
C VAL A 829 6.59 -2.54 16.31
N ASN A 830 5.77 -2.89 17.30
CA ASN A 830 4.33 -2.92 17.17
C ASN A 830 3.77 -1.49 17.17
N HIS A 831 3.04 -1.13 16.12
CA HIS A 831 2.43 0.19 15.93
C HIS A 831 1.56 0.63 17.11
N LEU A 832 0.76 -0.30 17.65
CA LEU A 832 -0.13 -0.01 18.78
C LEU A 832 0.67 0.27 20.05
N GLU A 833 1.76 -0.45 20.28
CA GLU A 833 2.69 -0.16 21.38
C GLU A 833 3.32 1.24 21.21
N GLY A 834 3.62 1.64 19.97
CA GLY A 834 3.98 3.03 19.65
C GLY A 834 2.99 4.04 20.23
N HIS A 835 1.69 3.86 19.96
CA HIS A 835 0.65 4.75 20.49
C HIS A 835 0.56 4.76 22.04
N LEU A 836 0.96 3.69 22.72
CA LEU A 836 1.10 3.69 24.18
C LEU A 836 2.28 4.61 24.59
N TYR A 837 3.41 4.48 23.91
CA TYR A 837 4.64 5.26 24.13
C TYR A 837 4.52 6.73 23.74
N ALA A 838 3.60 7.12 22.87
CA ALA A 838 3.34 8.52 22.54
C ALA A 838 3.07 9.38 23.80
N ASN A 839 2.55 8.78 24.87
CA ASN A 839 2.36 9.43 26.17
C ASN A 839 3.69 9.83 26.85
N LYS A 840 4.78 9.07 26.66
CA LYS A 840 6.12 9.41 27.18
C LYS A 840 6.68 10.70 26.58
N ILE A 841 6.26 11.07 25.35
CA ILE A 841 6.71 12.31 24.69
C ILE A 841 6.24 13.54 25.48
N GLY A 842 4.96 13.55 25.90
CA GLY A 842 4.38 14.65 26.68
C GLY A 842 4.62 14.56 28.19
N ALA A 843 4.85 13.36 28.70
CA ALA A 843 5.09 13.08 30.12
C ALA A 843 6.26 12.08 30.29
N PRO A 844 7.52 12.53 30.22
CA PRO A 844 8.69 11.64 30.31
C PRO A 844 8.82 10.87 31.64
N ASP A 845 8.17 11.36 32.71
CA ASP A 845 8.11 10.72 34.01
C ASP A 845 7.04 9.61 34.12
N PHE A 846 6.22 9.42 33.07
CA PHE A 846 5.16 8.43 33.05
C PHE A 846 5.69 6.99 33.15
N GLN A 847 5.08 6.20 34.03
CA GLN A 847 5.36 4.78 34.21
C GLN A 847 4.06 3.98 34.42
N PRO A 848 4.00 2.73 33.92
CA PRO A 848 2.98 1.74 34.31
C PRO A 848 2.96 1.49 35.83
N PRO A 849 1.86 0.97 36.40
CA PRO A 849 0.67 0.45 35.72
C PRO A 849 -0.31 1.55 35.29
N ALA A 850 -0.98 1.34 34.15
CA ALA A 850 -2.01 2.23 33.64
C ALA A 850 -3.11 1.50 32.86
N VAL A 851 -4.29 2.10 32.75
CA VAL A 851 -5.26 1.74 31.71
C VAL A 851 -5.14 2.73 30.57
N VAL A 852 -5.06 2.25 29.33
CA VAL A 852 -4.93 3.06 28.12
C VAL A 852 -6.20 2.90 27.28
N SER A 853 -6.82 4.02 26.90
CA SER A 853 -7.77 4.03 25.80
C SER A 853 -7.04 4.37 24.52
N LEU A 854 -6.88 3.38 23.64
CA LEU A 854 -6.27 3.55 22.33
C LEU A 854 -7.39 3.68 21.30
N VAL A 855 -7.46 4.85 20.66
CA VAL A 855 -8.54 5.22 19.74
C VAL A 855 -7.93 5.89 18.50
N SER A 856 -7.77 5.13 17.41
CA SER A 856 -7.20 5.60 16.14
C SER A 856 -8.20 5.45 14.99
N GLY A 857 -7.72 5.66 13.75
CA GLY A 857 -8.47 5.39 12.52
C GLY A 857 -9.01 3.96 12.46
N GLY A 858 -8.11 2.99 12.58
CA GLY A 858 -8.42 1.55 12.48
C GLY A 858 -8.52 0.80 13.81
N ASN A 859 -8.27 1.43 14.96
CA ASN A 859 -8.27 0.74 16.25
C ASN A 859 -9.11 1.45 17.31
N THR A 860 -9.82 0.67 18.13
CA THR A 860 -10.50 1.16 19.33
C THR A 860 -10.45 0.09 20.40
N MET A 861 -9.71 0.33 21.47
CA MET A 861 -9.50 -0.63 22.55
C MET A 861 -9.21 0.02 23.90
N LEU A 862 -9.44 -0.76 24.95
CA LEU A 862 -9.00 -0.50 26.32
C LEU A 862 -7.95 -1.55 26.69
N VAL A 863 -6.77 -1.08 27.08
CA VAL A 863 -5.62 -1.92 27.38
C VAL A 863 -5.18 -1.67 28.81
N HIS A 864 -4.98 -2.73 29.58
CA HIS A 864 -4.33 -2.68 30.87
C HIS A 864 -2.83 -2.88 30.65
N MET A 865 -2.07 -1.80 30.77
CA MET A 865 -0.62 -1.82 30.71
C MET A 865 -0.08 -2.06 32.12
N ARG A 866 0.31 -3.31 32.40
CA ARG A 866 0.81 -3.74 33.71
C ARG A 866 2.26 -3.30 33.90
N ALA A 867 3.06 -3.47 32.84
CA ALA A 867 4.43 -2.98 32.71
C ALA A 867 4.72 -2.65 31.23
N TRP A 868 5.88 -2.08 30.94
CA TRP A 868 6.34 -1.95 29.56
C TRP A 868 6.57 -3.36 28.98
N GLY A 869 5.95 -3.66 27.85
CA GLY A 869 5.94 -4.99 27.23
C GLY A 869 5.00 -6.02 27.89
N ASP A 870 4.17 -5.62 28.85
CA ASP A 870 3.15 -6.48 29.50
C ASP A 870 1.78 -5.80 29.39
N TYR A 871 1.04 -6.19 28.35
CA TYR A 871 -0.22 -5.60 27.93
C TYR A 871 -1.34 -6.64 27.95
N GLU A 872 -2.52 -6.23 28.44
CA GLU A 872 -3.73 -7.04 28.44
C GLU A 872 -4.87 -6.23 27.82
N THR A 873 -5.40 -6.68 26.70
CA THR A 873 -6.54 -6.05 26.04
C THR A 873 -7.81 -6.41 26.81
N LEU A 874 -8.33 -5.43 27.54
CA LEU A 874 -9.56 -5.57 28.33
C LEU A 874 -10.81 -5.60 27.44
N GLY A 875 -10.76 -4.91 26.30
CA GLY A 875 -11.82 -4.91 25.30
C GLY A 875 -11.45 -4.10 24.06
N ALA A 876 -11.81 -4.61 22.89
CA ALA A 876 -11.63 -3.97 21.59
C ALA A 876 -12.97 -3.81 20.87
N THR A 877 -13.01 -3.01 19.81
CA THR A 877 -14.17 -2.97 18.91
C THR A 877 -14.39 -4.32 18.25
N ILE A 878 -15.65 -4.72 18.09
CA ILE A 878 -16.05 -5.93 17.34
C ILE A 878 -16.48 -5.60 15.91
N ASP A 879 -16.53 -4.31 15.56
CA ASP A 879 -16.92 -3.82 14.23
C ASP A 879 -16.07 -2.60 13.81
N ASP A 880 -16.66 -1.45 13.50
CA ASP A 880 -15.94 -0.24 13.09
C ASP A 880 -15.11 0.31 14.27
N ALA A 881 -13.92 0.81 13.98
CA ALA A 881 -13.20 1.67 14.92
C ALA A 881 -13.83 3.07 15.01
N VAL A 882 -13.50 3.83 16.06
CA VAL A 882 -14.03 5.19 16.23
C VAL A 882 -13.60 6.08 15.06
N GLY A 883 -12.31 6.12 14.69
CA GLY A 883 -11.85 6.98 13.60
C GLY A 883 -12.57 6.66 12.28
N GLU A 884 -12.65 5.38 11.93
CA GLU A 884 -13.42 4.91 10.77
C GLU A 884 -14.91 5.31 10.83
N ALA A 885 -15.55 5.23 12.00
CA ALA A 885 -16.93 5.69 12.16
C ALA A 885 -17.07 7.20 11.90
N PHE A 886 -16.10 8.00 12.37
CA PHE A 886 -16.04 9.44 12.07
C PHE A 886 -15.88 9.71 10.57
N ASP A 887 -15.00 8.96 9.89
CA ASP A 887 -14.78 9.10 8.45
C ASP A 887 -16.02 8.73 7.63
N LYS A 888 -16.68 7.62 7.98
CA LYS A 888 -17.92 7.19 7.32
C LYS A 888 -19.06 8.19 7.53
N VAL A 889 -19.20 8.74 8.73
CA VAL A 889 -20.22 9.77 9.02
C VAL A 889 -19.90 11.08 8.29
N ALA A 890 -18.63 11.49 8.25
CA ALA A 890 -18.20 12.65 7.47
C ALA A 890 -18.53 12.48 5.99
N LYS A 891 -18.22 11.30 5.42
CA LYS A 891 -18.56 10.94 4.03
C LYS A 891 -20.07 11.00 3.77
N ALA A 892 -20.90 10.46 4.67
CA ALA A 892 -22.37 10.50 4.53
C ALA A 892 -22.96 11.93 4.57
N LEU A 893 -22.34 12.81 5.36
CA LEU A 893 -22.67 14.24 5.46
C LEU A 893 -22.08 15.08 4.32
N GLY A 894 -21.17 14.51 3.52
CA GLY A 894 -20.46 15.17 2.44
C GLY A 894 -19.36 16.12 2.91
N LEU A 895 -18.75 15.81 4.04
CA LEU A 895 -17.76 16.63 4.74
C LEU A 895 -16.29 16.35 4.33
N GLY A 896 -16.05 15.35 3.47
CA GLY A 896 -14.71 14.97 3.01
C GLY A 896 -13.95 14.06 3.99
N TYR A 897 -12.65 13.91 3.73
CA TYR A 897 -11.66 13.17 4.52
C TYR A 897 -10.49 14.12 4.87
N PRO A 898 -9.89 14.04 6.08
CA PRO A 898 -10.19 13.12 7.18
C PRO A 898 -11.41 13.57 7.99
N GLY A 899 -12.28 12.63 8.36
CA GLY A 899 -13.58 12.91 8.97
C GLY A 899 -13.49 13.32 10.44
N GLY A 900 -12.53 12.78 11.19
CA GLY A 900 -12.30 13.11 12.60
C GLY A 900 -12.27 14.62 12.90
N PRO A 901 -11.31 15.37 12.33
CA PRO A 901 -11.21 16.82 12.54
C PRO A 901 -12.43 17.60 12.03
N VAL A 902 -13.01 17.20 10.89
CA VAL A 902 -14.13 17.94 10.28
C VAL A 902 -15.40 17.79 11.11
N ILE A 903 -15.73 16.56 11.55
CA ILE A 903 -16.85 16.30 12.46
C ILE A 903 -16.65 17.05 13.77
N SER A 904 -15.43 17.06 14.33
CA SER A 904 -15.17 17.79 15.57
C SER A 904 -15.38 19.30 15.44
N ARG A 905 -15.04 19.90 14.30
CA ARG A 905 -15.33 21.32 14.03
C ARG A 905 -16.83 21.57 13.94
N GLN A 906 -17.57 20.75 13.20
CA GLN A 906 -19.03 20.90 13.07
C GLN A 906 -19.74 20.69 14.40
N ALA A 907 -19.33 19.69 15.18
CA ALA A 907 -19.89 19.39 16.50
C ALA A 907 -19.77 20.56 17.49
N SER A 908 -18.70 21.36 17.41
CA SER A 908 -18.50 22.51 18.29
C SER A 908 -19.57 23.61 18.16
N CYS A 909 -20.28 23.63 17.03
CA CYS A 909 -21.34 24.59 16.73
C CYS A 909 -22.76 23.97 16.90
N GLY A 910 -22.86 22.70 17.29
CA GLY A 910 -24.13 21.98 17.38
C GLY A 910 -24.58 21.71 18.80
N ASN A 911 -25.84 21.29 18.94
CA ASN A 911 -26.39 20.80 20.19
C ASN A 911 -26.19 19.27 20.29
N PRO A 912 -25.42 18.75 21.27
CA PRO A 912 -25.19 17.32 21.44
C PRO A 912 -26.43 16.52 21.90
N GLU A 913 -27.49 17.20 22.33
CA GLU A 913 -28.76 16.60 22.75
C GLU A 913 -29.86 16.70 21.68
N ALA A 914 -29.54 17.24 20.49
CA ALA A 914 -30.54 17.47 19.45
C ALA A 914 -31.13 16.18 18.87
N ILE A 915 -30.31 15.13 18.77
CA ILE A 915 -30.69 13.86 18.15
C ILE A 915 -30.30 12.71 19.07
N ASP A 916 -31.26 11.86 19.40
CA ASP A 916 -31.03 10.69 20.24
C ASP A 916 -30.45 9.52 19.43
N PHE A 917 -29.13 9.50 19.29
CA PHE A 917 -28.41 8.38 18.68
C PHE A 917 -28.10 7.26 19.69
N PRO A 918 -28.04 5.99 19.26
CA PRO A 918 -27.87 4.87 20.17
C PRO A 918 -26.47 4.83 20.81
N ARG A 919 -26.41 4.59 22.13
CA ARG A 919 -25.16 4.30 22.87
C ARG A 919 -24.99 2.79 23.00
N ALA A 920 -24.52 2.15 21.93
CA ALA A 920 -24.41 0.70 21.86
C ALA A 920 -23.53 0.13 22.99
N MET A 921 -23.97 -0.99 23.58
CA MET A 921 -23.25 -1.72 24.62
C MET A 921 -22.88 -0.88 25.87
N LEU A 922 -23.58 0.22 26.15
CA LEU A 922 -23.29 1.08 27.31
C LEU A 922 -23.57 0.38 28.65
N HIS A 923 -24.62 -0.44 28.71
CA HIS A 923 -25.09 -1.09 29.94
C HIS A 923 -24.79 -2.60 30.00
N SER A 924 -23.98 -3.13 29.07
CA SER A 924 -23.69 -4.57 29.02
C SER A 924 -22.67 -5.04 30.07
N HIS A 925 -21.98 -4.11 30.74
CA HIS A 925 -20.79 -4.37 31.58
C HIS A 925 -19.59 -5.01 30.83
N ASP A 926 -19.73 -5.22 29.53
CA ASP A 926 -18.68 -5.66 28.60
C ASP A 926 -17.81 -4.45 28.22
N LEU A 927 -16.49 -4.64 28.12
CA LEU A 927 -15.55 -3.60 27.73
C LEU A 927 -15.32 -3.51 26.21
N ARG A 928 -15.87 -4.44 25.42
CA ARG A 928 -15.85 -4.39 23.94
C ARG A 928 -16.71 -3.26 23.37
N PHE A 929 -16.33 -2.73 22.22
CA PHE A 929 -17.02 -1.61 21.57
C PHE A 929 -17.82 -2.06 20.33
N SER A 930 -18.88 -1.32 19.97
CA SER A 930 -19.63 -1.50 18.73
C SER A 930 -20.13 -0.14 18.24
N LEU A 931 -19.81 0.22 17.01
CA LEU A 931 -20.10 1.52 16.39
C LEU A 931 -20.86 1.40 15.07
N SER A 932 -20.90 0.23 14.44
CA SER A 932 -21.66 0.00 13.20
C SER A 932 -23.15 0.32 13.34
N GLY A 933 -23.75 0.01 14.50
CA GLY A 933 -25.14 0.37 14.80
C GLY A 933 -25.36 1.88 14.91
N LEU A 934 -24.41 2.59 15.51
CA LEU A 934 -24.44 4.05 15.63
C LEU A 934 -24.30 4.73 14.26
N LYS A 935 -23.33 4.31 13.44
CA LYS A 935 -23.18 4.75 12.05
C LYS A 935 -24.48 4.57 11.26
N THR A 936 -25.08 3.38 11.34
CA THR A 936 -26.32 3.06 10.63
C THR A 936 -27.48 3.96 11.08
N ALA A 937 -27.59 4.26 12.38
CA ALA A 937 -28.57 5.18 12.90
C ALA A 937 -28.39 6.61 12.35
N VAL A 938 -27.15 7.10 12.26
CA VAL A 938 -26.82 8.41 11.66
C VAL A 938 -27.20 8.45 10.18
N VAL A 939 -26.78 7.45 9.40
CA VAL A 939 -27.09 7.37 7.96
C VAL A 939 -28.61 7.30 7.73
N ASN A 940 -29.33 6.51 8.52
CA ASN A 940 -30.77 6.41 8.44
C ASN A 940 -31.46 7.73 8.80
N TYR A 941 -30.98 8.45 9.80
CA TYR A 941 -31.47 9.80 10.13
C TYR A 941 -31.28 10.74 8.95
N ILE A 942 -30.06 10.81 8.38
CA ILE A 942 -29.74 11.63 7.21
C ILE A 942 -30.67 11.32 6.04
N ASN A 943 -30.89 10.04 5.74
CA ASN A 943 -31.75 9.60 4.65
C ASN A 943 -33.22 9.96 4.87
N LYS A 944 -33.74 9.80 6.09
CA LYS A 944 -35.12 10.18 6.44
C LYS A 944 -35.34 11.68 6.30
N GLU A 945 -34.41 12.50 6.78
CA GLU A 945 -34.49 13.95 6.65
C GLU A 945 -34.45 14.38 5.16
N ARG A 946 -33.58 13.76 4.36
CA ARG A 946 -33.50 13.99 2.90
C ARG A 946 -34.79 13.59 2.19
N GLN A 947 -35.34 12.41 2.50
CA GLN A 947 -36.61 11.92 1.93
C GLN A 947 -37.78 12.82 2.31
N ALA A 948 -37.76 13.39 3.52
CA ALA A 948 -38.75 14.35 3.98
C ALA A 948 -38.55 15.77 3.41
N GLY A 949 -37.54 15.99 2.55
CA GLY A 949 -37.23 17.29 1.96
C GLY A 949 -36.69 18.33 2.93
N ARG A 950 -36.30 17.93 4.15
CA ARG A 950 -35.78 18.84 5.17
C ARG A 950 -34.29 19.12 4.97
N GLN A 951 -33.84 20.28 5.42
CA GLN A 951 -32.40 20.60 5.47
C GLN A 951 -31.77 19.88 6.66
N LEU A 952 -30.57 19.34 6.45
CA LEU A 952 -29.81 18.67 7.51
C LEU A 952 -29.16 19.73 8.39
N ASN A 953 -29.39 19.66 9.70
CA ASN A 953 -28.58 20.42 10.66
C ASN A 953 -27.28 19.66 10.92
N VAL A 954 -26.28 19.87 10.06
CA VAL A 954 -24.98 19.18 10.12
C VAL A 954 -24.28 19.36 11.48
N PRO A 955 -24.21 20.57 12.07
CA PRO A 955 -23.69 20.75 13.44
C PRO A 955 -24.36 19.86 14.48
N ASP A 956 -25.69 19.80 14.53
CA ASP A 956 -26.43 19.00 15.51
C ASP A 956 -26.22 17.50 15.31
N ILE A 957 -26.17 17.04 14.06
CA ILE A 957 -25.87 15.64 13.72
C ILE A 957 -24.46 15.29 14.19
N ALA A 958 -23.47 16.13 13.88
CA ALA A 958 -22.09 15.93 14.28
C ALA A 958 -21.91 15.94 15.81
N ALA A 959 -22.55 16.89 16.50
CA ALA A 959 -22.50 17.01 17.96
C ALA A 959 -23.16 15.80 18.65
N SER A 960 -24.35 15.41 18.20
CA SER A 960 -25.08 14.28 18.79
C SER A 960 -24.36 12.95 18.54
N PHE A 961 -23.77 12.76 17.35
CA PHE A 961 -22.95 11.58 17.04
C PHE A 961 -21.67 11.54 17.89
N GLN A 962 -20.92 12.64 17.94
CA GLN A 962 -19.69 12.73 18.74
C GLN A 962 -19.97 12.47 20.22
N GLN A 963 -21.06 13.03 20.77
CA GLN A 963 -21.46 12.79 22.15
C GLN A 963 -21.77 11.31 22.40
N ALA A 964 -22.49 10.63 21.50
CA ALA A 964 -22.80 9.22 21.64
C ALA A 964 -21.54 8.33 21.68
N VAL A 965 -20.52 8.66 20.88
CA VAL A 965 -19.22 7.98 20.94
C VAL A 965 -18.53 8.24 22.27
N VAL A 966 -18.42 9.51 22.68
CA VAL A 966 -17.71 9.91 23.92
C VAL A 966 -18.37 9.28 25.16
N ASP A 967 -19.69 9.21 25.21
CA ASP A 967 -20.44 8.59 26.32
C ASP A 967 -20.01 7.13 26.56
N VAL A 968 -19.95 6.35 25.47
CA VAL A 968 -19.55 4.93 25.52
C VAL A 968 -18.09 4.78 25.91
N GLN A 969 -17.20 5.59 25.31
CA GLN A 969 -15.77 5.60 25.62
C GLN A 969 -15.50 5.87 27.10
N VAL A 970 -16.17 6.86 27.69
CA VAL A 970 -15.98 7.27 29.09
C VAL A 970 -16.55 6.23 30.06
N ALA A 971 -17.73 5.68 29.78
CA ALA A 971 -18.35 4.68 30.65
C ALA A 971 -17.54 3.38 30.73
N LYS A 972 -16.98 2.92 29.60
CA LYS A 972 -16.12 1.73 29.56
C LYS A 972 -14.77 2.00 30.21
N ALA A 973 -14.16 3.17 29.99
CA ALA A 973 -12.93 3.58 30.69
C ALA A 973 -13.11 3.63 32.22
N GLU A 974 -14.23 4.17 32.72
CA GLU A 974 -14.55 4.16 34.14
C GLU A 974 -14.63 2.75 34.70
N THR A 975 -15.25 1.84 33.96
CA THR A 975 -15.39 0.43 34.34
C THR A 975 -14.02 -0.26 34.39
N ALA A 976 -13.18 -0.07 33.36
CA ALA A 976 -11.83 -0.62 33.29
C ALA A 976 -10.93 -0.12 34.44
N LEU A 977 -10.97 1.19 34.74
CA LEU A 977 -10.22 1.76 35.87
C LEU A 977 -10.64 1.18 37.22
N LYS A 978 -11.95 0.96 37.43
CA LYS A 978 -12.47 0.34 38.66
C LYS A 978 -12.08 -1.14 38.77
N GLN A 979 -12.08 -1.87 37.66
CA GLN A 979 -11.74 -3.30 37.64
C GLN A 979 -10.25 -3.55 37.87
N THR A 980 -9.39 -2.74 37.26
CA THR A 980 -7.94 -2.89 37.34
C THR A 980 -7.33 -2.23 38.58
N GLY A 981 -7.94 -1.16 39.08
CA GLY A 981 -7.37 -0.35 40.15
C GLY A 981 -6.14 0.47 39.72
N ALA A 982 -5.92 0.64 38.41
CA ALA A 982 -4.75 1.35 37.91
C ALA A 982 -4.74 2.82 38.38
N PRO A 983 -3.59 3.33 38.86
CA PRO A 983 -3.48 4.71 39.37
C PRO A 983 -3.42 5.76 38.27
N THR A 984 -3.23 5.33 37.01
CA THR A 984 -3.06 6.19 35.85
C THR A 984 -3.98 5.75 34.71
N PHE A 985 -4.56 6.72 34.01
CA PHE A 985 -5.30 6.54 32.78
C PHE A 985 -4.60 7.28 31.65
N CYS A 986 -4.45 6.64 30.49
CA CYS A 986 -3.81 7.21 29.32
C CYS A 986 -4.76 7.23 28.12
N LEU A 987 -4.51 8.14 27.19
CA LEU A 987 -5.18 8.22 25.90
C LEU A 987 -4.14 8.06 24.79
N GLY A 988 -4.45 7.33 23.73
CA GLY A 988 -3.57 7.15 22.56
C GLY A 988 -4.36 7.02 21.26
N GLY A 989 -3.68 7.08 20.11
CA GLY A 989 -4.29 7.03 18.78
C GLY A 989 -4.78 8.38 18.24
N GLY A 990 -5.00 8.49 16.93
CA GLY A 990 -5.34 9.76 16.26
C GLY A 990 -6.59 10.46 16.79
N VAL A 991 -7.61 9.71 17.26
CA VAL A 991 -8.83 10.29 17.85
C VAL A 991 -8.56 10.92 19.22
N ALA A 992 -7.39 10.65 19.83
CA ALA A 992 -6.93 11.35 21.02
C ALA A 992 -6.84 12.87 20.83
N ALA A 993 -6.72 13.37 19.59
CA ALA A 993 -6.73 14.80 19.31
C ALA A 993 -8.12 15.45 19.52
N ASN A 994 -9.19 14.66 19.69
CA ASN A 994 -10.54 15.17 19.86
C ASN A 994 -10.71 15.94 21.18
N PRO A 995 -11.03 17.26 21.14
CA PRO A 995 -11.10 18.09 22.34
C PRO A 995 -12.24 17.68 23.29
N MET A 996 -13.36 17.18 22.76
CA MET A 996 -14.49 16.74 23.58
C MET A 996 -14.14 15.47 24.37
N LEU A 997 -13.47 14.52 23.71
CA LEU A 997 -13.00 13.29 24.35
C LEU A 997 -11.96 13.58 25.44
N ARG A 998 -10.96 14.43 25.16
CA ARG A 998 -9.97 14.88 26.15
C ARG A 998 -10.65 15.49 27.38
N ALA A 999 -11.55 16.46 27.18
CA ALA A 999 -12.26 17.10 28.27
C ALA A 999 -13.14 16.13 29.08
N ALA A 1000 -13.72 15.12 28.42
CA ALA A 1000 -14.50 14.10 29.10
C ALA A 1000 -13.63 13.19 29.98
N TYR A 1001 -12.45 12.78 29.50
CA TYR A 1001 -11.50 12.02 30.30
C TYR A 1001 -10.88 12.82 31.44
N GLU A 1002 -10.63 14.12 31.27
CA GLU A 1002 -10.22 15.00 32.37
C GLU A 1002 -11.26 15.02 33.50
N ARG A 1003 -12.55 15.13 33.16
CA ARG A 1003 -13.64 15.07 34.14
C ARG A 1003 -13.72 13.71 34.83
N LEU A 1004 -13.58 12.62 34.07
CA LEU A 1004 -13.57 11.26 34.60
C LEU A 1004 -12.43 11.07 35.60
N CYS A 1005 -11.20 11.36 35.20
CA CYS A 1005 -10.00 11.12 36.01
C CYS A 1005 -10.00 12.00 37.27
N ARG A 1006 -10.45 13.25 37.16
CA ARG A 1006 -10.63 14.14 38.33
C ARG A 1006 -11.64 13.56 39.33
N ARG A 1007 -12.74 12.99 38.85
CA ARG A 1007 -13.78 12.37 39.68
C ARG A 1007 -13.31 11.08 40.34
N LEU A 1008 -12.47 10.28 39.66
CA LEU A 1008 -11.93 9.03 40.20
C LEU A 1008 -10.61 9.19 40.98
N HIS A 1009 -10.05 10.40 41.02
CA HIS A 1009 -8.72 10.67 41.60
C HIS A 1009 -7.59 9.84 40.96
N VAL A 1010 -7.67 9.64 39.63
CA VAL A 1010 -6.69 8.92 38.80
C VAL A 1010 -5.82 9.94 38.05
N ARG A 1011 -4.51 9.68 37.89
CA ARG A 1011 -3.63 10.51 37.06
C ARG A 1011 -4.01 10.36 35.60
N LEU A 1012 -4.28 11.44 34.89
CA LEU A 1012 -4.48 11.42 33.44
C LEU A 1012 -3.17 11.77 32.72
N VAL A 1013 -2.78 10.97 31.75
CA VAL A 1013 -1.69 11.26 30.81
C VAL A 1013 -2.26 11.26 29.39
N MET A 1014 -1.87 12.25 28.60
CA MET A 1014 -2.28 12.37 27.20
C MET A 1014 -1.08 12.79 26.37
N PRO A 1015 -0.92 12.28 25.13
CA PRO A 1015 0.14 12.73 24.26
C PRO A 1015 -0.06 14.20 23.85
N PRO A 1016 1.01 14.91 23.47
CA PRO A 1016 0.91 16.17 22.74
C PRO A 1016 0.05 15.97 21.48
N LEU A 1017 -0.65 17.02 21.03
CA LEU A 1017 -1.50 16.91 19.83
C LEU A 1017 -0.71 16.49 18.58
N SER A 1018 0.54 16.95 18.46
CA SER A 1018 1.46 16.58 17.38
C SER A 1018 1.83 15.09 17.37
N SER A 1019 1.63 14.38 18.48
CA SER A 1019 1.98 12.97 18.64
C SER A 1019 0.74 12.09 18.89
N CYS A 1020 -0.46 12.58 18.57
CA CYS A 1020 -1.67 11.77 18.56
C CYS A 1020 -1.80 10.92 17.30
N GLY A 1021 -1.47 11.50 16.14
CA GLY A 1021 -1.43 10.79 14.86
C GLY A 1021 -0.18 9.93 14.73
N ASP A 1022 -0.07 9.24 13.61
CA ASP A 1022 1.05 8.34 13.35
C ASP A 1022 2.33 9.14 13.13
N ASN A 1023 3.37 8.79 13.89
CA ASN A 1023 4.67 9.46 13.89
C ASN A 1023 5.76 8.45 14.24
N ALA A 1024 7.00 8.74 13.86
CA ALA A 1024 8.10 7.83 14.16
C ALA A 1024 8.70 8.08 15.56
N GLY A 1025 8.46 9.23 16.18
CA GLY A 1025 8.92 9.53 17.53
C GLY A 1025 8.41 8.50 18.56
N MET A 1026 7.15 8.08 18.44
CA MET A 1026 6.57 7.05 19.29
C MET A 1026 7.22 5.67 19.06
N ILE A 1027 7.57 5.35 17.82
CA ILE A 1027 8.26 4.11 17.41
C ILE A 1027 9.70 4.10 17.91
N ALA A 1028 10.38 5.25 17.83
CA ALA A 1028 11.77 5.41 18.30
C ALA A 1028 11.91 5.11 19.79
N LEU A 1029 10.94 5.55 20.61
CA LEU A 1029 10.98 5.27 22.04
C LEU A 1029 10.79 3.79 22.36
N VAL A 1030 9.94 3.07 21.62
CA VAL A 1030 9.80 1.60 21.75
C VAL A 1030 11.08 0.91 21.28
N ALA A 1031 11.60 1.29 20.12
CA ALA A 1031 12.83 0.75 19.57
C ALA A 1031 14.02 0.92 20.54
N LEU A 1032 14.10 2.05 21.25
CA LEU A 1032 15.11 2.28 22.27
C LEU A 1032 14.99 1.34 23.48
N ASP A 1033 13.78 1.12 23.98
CA ASP A 1033 13.57 0.19 25.09
C ASP A 1033 13.83 -1.27 24.66
N ARG A 1034 13.48 -1.65 23.43
CA ARG A 1034 13.83 -2.96 22.84
C ARG A 1034 15.33 -3.11 22.60
N TYR A 1035 16.02 -2.04 22.19
CA TYR A 1035 17.47 -2.03 22.04
C TYR A 1035 18.18 -2.30 23.37
N ARG A 1036 17.72 -1.65 24.44
CA ARG A 1036 18.27 -1.85 25.79
C ARG A 1036 18.09 -3.28 26.31
N THR A 1037 17.08 -4.00 25.85
CA THR A 1037 16.83 -5.40 26.22
C THR A 1037 17.44 -6.41 25.25
N GLY A 1038 18.03 -5.95 24.13
CA GLY A 1038 18.58 -6.83 23.08
C GLY A 1038 17.51 -7.56 22.26
N ALA A 1039 16.28 -7.04 22.22
CA ALA A 1039 15.13 -7.65 21.54
C ALA A 1039 15.09 -7.26 20.05
N PHE A 1040 15.99 -7.87 19.28
CA PHE A 1040 16.19 -7.59 17.86
C PHE A 1040 15.51 -8.61 16.96
N PHE A 1041 15.08 -8.16 15.78
CA PHE A 1041 14.62 -9.02 14.70
C PHE A 1041 15.80 -9.48 13.86
N ASP A 1042 15.69 -10.66 13.28
CA ASP A 1042 16.59 -11.08 12.21
C ASP A 1042 16.16 -10.45 10.86
N LEU A 1043 17.03 -10.57 9.85
CA LEU A 1043 16.76 -10.04 8.51
C LEU A 1043 15.73 -10.88 7.74
N SER A 1044 15.25 -12.00 8.29
CA SER A 1044 14.17 -12.83 7.74
C SER A 1044 12.78 -12.47 8.27
N ALA A 1045 12.67 -11.54 9.22
CA ALA A 1045 11.38 -11.07 9.76
C ALA A 1045 10.47 -10.46 8.68
N ASP A 1046 9.15 -10.60 8.77
CA ASP A 1046 8.23 -10.04 7.77
C ASP A 1046 7.31 -8.95 8.35
N ALA A 1047 6.60 -8.26 7.47
CA ALA A 1047 5.50 -7.36 7.82
C ALA A 1047 4.21 -8.16 8.02
N TYR A 1048 3.42 -7.81 9.03
CA TYR A 1048 2.14 -8.45 9.29
C TYR A 1048 1.01 -7.42 9.33
N ALA A 1049 -0.07 -7.69 8.58
CA ALA A 1049 -1.25 -6.83 8.58
C ALA A 1049 -1.91 -6.75 9.97
N HIS A 1050 -1.81 -7.85 10.73
CA HIS A 1050 -2.38 -8.00 12.05
C HIS A 1050 -1.32 -8.47 13.05
N ALA A 1051 -1.34 -7.88 14.24
CA ALA A 1051 -0.59 -8.35 15.38
C ALA A 1051 -1.36 -7.96 16.64
N ASN A 1052 -1.54 -8.91 17.56
CA ASN A 1052 -2.18 -8.65 18.83
C ASN A 1052 -1.20 -7.91 19.74
N LEU A 1053 -1.64 -6.83 20.40
CA LEU A 1053 -0.81 -6.07 21.33
C LEU A 1053 -0.39 -6.92 22.56
N ASP A 1054 -1.19 -7.92 22.91
CA ASP A 1054 -0.97 -8.79 24.07
C ASP A 1054 0.06 -9.90 23.78
N GLU A 1055 0.43 -10.11 22.52
CA GLU A 1055 1.38 -11.15 22.13
C GLU A 1055 2.81 -10.61 22.18
N PRO A 1056 3.74 -11.36 22.81
CA PRO A 1056 5.15 -10.99 22.79
C PRO A 1056 5.71 -11.15 21.37
N TYR A 1057 6.58 -10.23 21.00
CA TYR A 1057 7.28 -10.22 19.72
C TYR A 1057 8.73 -9.80 19.92
#